data_AF-D8SXD0-F1
#
_entry.id   AF-D8SXD0-F1
#
_cell.length_a   1.000
_cell.length_b   1.000
_cell.length_c   1.000
_cell.angle_alpha   90.00
_cell.angle_beta   90.00
_cell.angle_gamma   90.00
#
_symmetry.space_group_name_H-M   'P 1'
#
loop_
_entity.id
_entity.type
_entity.pdbx_description
1 polymer ?
#
loop_
_entity_poly.entity_id
_entity_poly.type
_entity_poly.pdbx_seq_one_letter_code
_entity_poly.pdbx_strand_id
1 'polypeptide(L)'
;MESSDAAPRFEICIAVASSKHSPGSDNDAVASYIKALKNSGLVVEIEEGLDSIRFIKIAAPIEVVGRTAEKLNIKKSTYLGLEVPFVWEKRDAFVRQAISNSLFTWTEKYSCMEYLLYSVANEKDHPVKFTVGESSELELKPGENMLAVLKASEVVKDVFVLHDETTRNELLKGWAMNFKGLTSQPVDAIHAYFGAKVAIYFAFLGMYTQWLVIPSIVAAFFYYKESRPWGTALPVALSVMTVVWSVLFLQFWKRKNAALLTRWGVSLDRSEGPEEAENIDFAAVTNEGGIQAGRIHEMDINKLQKQAFQKKEWLEQLKSARNNGIVIVGIIFVQLPFELAYAHMNKMASYEVLRYFLTVIYLLGIQVFTNLGGKIAVKLTKTEHYGSKEAESDGLIYKVFGIYFMQSYIGLFYHALFHRDFIVLRHFLVQRLIIAQIMSNISENVVPWFSYLYAKHKATKHDEEHKKSDDKKIRSPVEEEYLKPEYSSSVGDDLEDGLFDDFLELALQFGMVTMFACSFPLVFVFALINNLVEIRSDAIKLLLMFRRPRPREAASIGAWLQIFQYMGVVAICTNCALLVCLYDEAGQWNVEPGMAAILVMEHLLLLAKFGFKCFVPEEPAWVKAKRARRARLQEKYTLQILKDGKHRDL
;
A
#
# COMPACT_ATOMS: atom_id res chain seq x y z
N MET A 1 3.41 -3.71 -33.16
CA MET A 1 4.31 -4.87 -33.28
C MET A 1 5.47 -4.63 -32.33
N GLU A 2 5.44 -5.22 -31.14
CA GLU A 2 6.69 -5.46 -30.41
C GLU A 2 7.43 -6.50 -31.25
N SER A 3 8.53 -6.08 -31.89
CA SER A 3 9.31 -6.99 -32.74
C SER A 3 9.90 -8.10 -31.87
N SER A 4 9.92 -9.32 -32.41
CA SER A 4 10.67 -10.45 -31.84
C SER A 4 12.18 -10.20 -31.73
N ASP A 5 12.66 -9.07 -32.27
CA ASP A 5 14.07 -8.69 -32.38
C ASP A 5 14.53 -7.70 -31.29
N ALA A 6 13.66 -7.33 -30.36
CA ALA A 6 14.08 -6.55 -29.19
C ALA A 6 14.81 -7.48 -28.20
N ALA A 7 15.98 -7.05 -27.69
CA ALA A 7 16.72 -7.78 -26.69
C ALA A 7 15.83 -8.18 -25.49
N PRO A 8 15.99 -9.39 -24.92
CA PRO A 8 15.15 -9.86 -23.83
C PRO A 8 15.26 -8.91 -22.63
N ARG A 9 14.12 -8.37 -22.20
CA ARG A 9 14.05 -7.54 -20.99
C ARG A 9 14.02 -8.44 -19.76
N PHE A 10 15.11 -8.47 -19.02
CA PHE A 10 15.20 -9.18 -17.74
C PHE A 10 14.48 -8.39 -16.67
N GLU A 11 13.54 -9.04 -16.00
CA GLU A 11 12.60 -8.38 -15.09
C GLU A 11 12.62 -8.97 -13.68
N ILE A 12 13.07 -10.21 -13.52
CA ILE A 12 13.22 -10.87 -12.22
C ILE A 12 14.65 -11.38 -12.09
N CYS A 13 15.22 -11.26 -10.90
CA CYS A 13 16.51 -11.85 -10.55
C CYS A 13 16.39 -12.75 -9.33
N ILE A 14 17.09 -13.89 -9.36
CA ILE A 14 17.25 -14.80 -8.23
C ILE A 14 18.71 -14.72 -7.77
N ALA A 15 18.94 -14.35 -6.52
CA ALA A 15 20.27 -14.37 -5.90
C ALA A 15 20.50 -15.74 -5.27
N VAL A 16 21.56 -16.42 -5.70
CA VAL A 16 21.90 -17.78 -5.27
C VAL A 16 23.29 -17.80 -4.66
N ALA A 17 23.48 -18.50 -3.56
CA ALA A 17 24.82 -18.74 -3.02
C ALA A 17 25.64 -19.58 -4.03
N SER A 18 26.83 -19.09 -4.38
CA SER A 18 27.78 -19.78 -5.26
C SER A 18 28.50 -20.86 -4.47
N SER A 19 28.35 -22.10 -4.92
CA SER A 19 29.21 -23.21 -4.52
C SER A 19 30.57 -23.02 -5.20
N LYS A 20 31.68 -23.23 -4.48
CA LYS A 20 33.06 -23.04 -4.96
C LYS A 20 33.49 -23.96 -6.12
N HIS A 21 32.62 -24.86 -6.60
CA HIS A 21 32.94 -25.80 -7.67
C HIS A 21 32.27 -25.47 -9.02
N SER A 22 33.00 -25.83 -10.08
CA SER A 22 32.66 -25.68 -11.49
C SER A 22 31.28 -26.23 -11.86
N PRO A 23 30.48 -25.50 -12.67
CA PRO A 23 29.17 -25.93 -13.14
C PRO A 23 29.35 -27.08 -14.15
N GLY A 24 29.35 -28.32 -13.67
CA GLY A 24 29.57 -29.48 -14.54
C GLY A 24 28.92 -30.78 -14.10
N SER A 25 28.35 -30.87 -12.89
CA SER A 25 27.60 -32.07 -12.49
C SER A 25 26.10 -31.85 -12.68
N ASP A 26 25.44 -32.73 -13.44
CA ASP A 26 23.98 -32.76 -13.62
C ASP A 26 23.17 -32.89 -12.31
N ASN A 27 23.84 -33.07 -11.16
CA ASN A 27 23.25 -33.20 -9.82
C ASN A 27 23.19 -31.88 -9.00
N ASP A 28 23.72 -30.76 -9.50
CA ASP A 28 23.58 -29.46 -8.80
C ASP A 28 22.11 -29.00 -8.84
N ALA A 29 21.52 -28.80 -7.66
CA ALA A 29 20.14 -28.36 -7.51
C ALA A 29 19.85 -27.07 -8.30
N VAL A 30 20.81 -26.14 -8.34
CA VAL A 30 20.67 -24.85 -9.03
C VAL A 30 20.70 -25.03 -10.54
N ALA A 31 21.61 -25.88 -11.04
CA ALA A 31 21.70 -26.18 -12.47
C ALA A 31 20.45 -26.92 -12.98
N SER A 32 19.93 -27.87 -12.19
CA SER A 32 18.68 -28.57 -12.48
C SER A 32 17.48 -27.60 -12.53
N TYR A 33 17.40 -26.68 -11.57
CA TYR A 33 16.37 -25.65 -11.56
C TYR A 33 16.45 -24.72 -12.78
N ILE A 34 17.66 -24.26 -13.16
CA ILE A 34 17.87 -23.45 -14.37
C ILE A 34 17.44 -24.20 -15.63
N LYS A 35 17.74 -25.50 -15.71
CA LYS A 35 17.32 -26.35 -16.83
C LYS A 35 15.80 -26.45 -16.89
N ALA A 36 15.13 -26.63 -15.76
CA ALA A 36 13.67 -26.67 -15.68
C ALA A 36 13.02 -25.33 -16.07
N LEU A 37 13.61 -24.21 -15.67
CA LEU A 37 13.15 -22.87 -16.09
C LEU A 37 13.27 -22.67 -17.61
N LYS A 38 14.40 -23.09 -18.21
CA LYS A 38 14.59 -23.04 -19.67
C LYS A 38 13.61 -23.95 -20.40
N ASN A 39 13.34 -25.15 -19.88
CA ASN A 39 12.33 -26.07 -20.43
C ASN A 39 10.91 -25.48 -20.39
N SER A 40 10.63 -24.61 -19.42
CA SER A 40 9.36 -23.88 -19.30
C SER A 40 9.24 -22.71 -20.29
N GLY A 41 10.26 -22.48 -21.13
CA GLY A 41 10.29 -21.42 -22.14
C GLY A 41 10.82 -20.06 -21.64
N LEU A 42 11.32 -19.99 -20.40
CA LEU A 42 11.92 -18.76 -19.86
C LEU A 42 13.35 -18.56 -20.40
N VAL A 43 13.69 -17.31 -20.66
CA VAL A 43 15.06 -16.91 -21.03
C VAL A 43 15.82 -16.63 -19.74
N VAL A 44 16.92 -17.35 -19.53
CA VAL A 44 17.72 -17.28 -18.31
C VAL A 44 19.16 -16.91 -18.65
N GLU A 45 19.65 -15.85 -18.03
CA GLU A 45 21.06 -15.41 -18.10
C GLU A 45 21.68 -15.47 -16.71
N ILE A 46 22.91 -15.98 -16.62
CA ILE A 46 23.63 -16.13 -15.36
C ILE A 46 24.73 -15.10 -15.31
N GLU A 47 24.83 -14.40 -14.19
CA GLU A 47 25.84 -13.38 -13.95
C GLU A 47 26.52 -13.63 -12.60
N GLU A 48 27.85 -13.55 -12.58
CA GLU A 48 28.64 -13.76 -11.35
C GLU A 48 28.86 -12.44 -10.60
N GLY A 49 28.37 -12.36 -9.37
CA GLY A 49 28.50 -11.23 -8.47
C GLY A 49 29.59 -11.38 -7.40
N LEU A 50 29.68 -10.38 -6.51
CA LEU A 50 30.52 -10.38 -5.30
C LEU A 50 30.08 -11.44 -4.28
N ASP A 51 30.96 -11.76 -3.31
CA ASP A 51 30.68 -12.63 -2.16
C ASP A 51 30.22 -14.05 -2.50
N SER A 52 30.73 -14.62 -3.60
CA SER A 52 30.27 -15.93 -4.06
C SER A 52 28.74 -15.95 -4.20
N ILE A 53 28.14 -14.92 -4.82
CA ILE A 53 26.72 -14.91 -5.18
C ILE A 53 26.60 -14.99 -6.70
N ARG A 54 25.72 -15.88 -7.19
CA ARG A 54 25.33 -15.98 -8.59
C ARG A 54 23.96 -15.34 -8.77
N PHE A 55 23.85 -14.44 -9.74
CA PHE A 55 22.60 -13.80 -10.10
C PHE A 55 22.01 -14.48 -11.34
N ILE A 56 20.78 -14.98 -11.20
CA ILE A 56 20.04 -15.60 -12.29
C ILE A 56 19.00 -14.59 -12.77
N LYS A 57 19.27 -13.93 -13.90
CA LYS A 57 18.35 -13.01 -14.57
C LYS A 57 17.33 -13.80 -15.38
N ILE A 58 16.06 -13.46 -15.23
CA ILE A 58 14.93 -14.16 -15.85
C ILE A 58 14.11 -13.18 -16.69
N ALA A 59 13.90 -13.55 -17.95
CA ALA A 59 13.02 -12.86 -18.88
C ALA A 59 11.98 -13.85 -19.43
N ALA A 60 10.74 -13.39 -19.57
CA ALA A 60 9.66 -14.18 -20.12
C ALA A 60 9.25 -13.64 -21.51
N PRO A 61 9.38 -14.44 -22.58
CA PRO A 61 8.83 -14.09 -23.88
C PRO A 61 7.32 -13.87 -23.80
N ILE A 62 6.79 -12.95 -24.61
CA ILE A 62 5.36 -12.59 -24.59
C ILE A 62 4.44 -13.79 -24.84
N GLU A 63 4.90 -14.76 -25.64
CA GLU A 63 4.15 -15.99 -25.91
C GLU A 63 4.01 -16.89 -24.69
N VAL A 64 5.09 -17.05 -23.92
CA VAL A 64 5.08 -17.85 -22.70
C VAL A 64 4.17 -17.19 -21.66
N VAL A 65 4.28 -15.87 -21.50
CA VAL A 65 3.37 -15.09 -20.64
C VAL A 65 1.92 -15.26 -21.09
N GLY A 66 1.65 -15.21 -22.40
CA GLY A 66 0.30 -15.33 -22.93
C GLY A 66 -0.33 -16.70 -22.70
N ARG A 67 0.41 -17.78 -22.92
CA ARG A 67 -0.06 -19.16 -22.65
C ARG A 67 -0.28 -19.37 -21.14
N THR A 68 0.57 -18.79 -20.30
CA THR A 68 0.38 -18.86 -18.84
C THR A 68 -0.82 -18.04 -18.39
N ALA A 69 -1.05 -16.86 -18.97
CA ALA A 69 -2.22 -16.03 -18.68
C ALA A 69 -3.54 -16.76 -18.99
N GLU A 70 -3.55 -17.58 -20.05
CA GLU A 70 -4.67 -18.46 -20.39
C GLU A 70 -4.85 -19.57 -19.34
N LYS A 71 -3.77 -20.23 -18.90
CA LYS A 71 -3.83 -21.22 -17.79
C LYS A 71 -4.35 -20.63 -16.48
N LEU A 72 -3.97 -19.39 -16.19
CA LEU A 72 -4.42 -18.64 -15.00
C LEU A 72 -5.83 -18.04 -15.16
N ASN A 73 -6.50 -18.26 -16.30
CA ASN A 73 -7.82 -17.70 -16.60
C ASN A 73 -7.91 -16.18 -16.36
N ILE A 74 -6.85 -15.44 -16.70
CA ILE A 74 -6.82 -13.99 -16.50
C ILE A 74 -7.91 -13.35 -17.36
N LYS A 75 -8.87 -12.67 -16.72
CA LYS A 75 -9.95 -11.98 -17.43
C LYS A 75 -9.43 -10.69 -18.04
N LYS A 76 -9.70 -10.47 -19.32
CA LYS A 76 -9.33 -9.24 -20.02
C LYS A 76 -10.50 -8.66 -20.80
N SER A 77 -10.49 -7.34 -20.92
CA SER A 77 -11.45 -6.61 -21.75
C SER A 77 -11.14 -6.79 -23.23
N THR A 78 -12.14 -7.15 -24.02
CA THR A 78 -12.13 -7.15 -25.49
C THR A 78 -12.43 -5.76 -26.05
N TYR A 79 -12.13 -5.51 -27.34
CA TYR A 79 -12.50 -4.26 -28.00
C TYR A 79 -14.03 -4.02 -28.04
N LEU A 80 -14.82 -5.09 -27.90
CA LEU A 80 -16.27 -5.04 -27.74
C LEU A 80 -16.71 -4.60 -26.34
N GLY A 81 -15.78 -4.55 -25.38
CA GLY A 81 -16.01 -4.18 -23.99
C GLY A 81 -16.43 -5.33 -23.07
N LEU A 82 -16.39 -6.57 -23.54
CA LEU A 82 -16.67 -7.76 -22.72
C LEU A 82 -15.41 -8.19 -21.95
N GLU A 83 -15.57 -8.57 -20.69
CA GLU A 83 -14.51 -9.18 -19.89
C GLU A 83 -14.62 -10.70 -19.98
N VAL A 84 -13.65 -11.31 -20.65
CA VAL A 84 -13.61 -12.76 -20.89
C VAL A 84 -12.25 -13.32 -20.49
N PRO A 85 -12.16 -14.62 -20.13
CA PRO A 85 -10.88 -15.28 -19.93
C PRO A 85 -9.99 -15.10 -21.17
N PHE A 86 -8.72 -14.80 -20.93
CA PHE A 86 -7.75 -14.57 -21.97
C PHE A 86 -7.43 -15.88 -22.72
N VAL A 87 -7.36 -15.80 -24.05
CA VAL A 87 -7.01 -16.93 -24.93
C VAL A 87 -5.93 -16.46 -25.89
N TRP A 88 -4.79 -17.15 -25.92
CA TRP A 88 -3.62 -16.71 -26.69
C TRP A 88 -3.88 -16.63 -28.20
N GLU A 89 -4.58 -17.62 -28.76
CA GLU A 89 -4.90 -17.68 -30.18
C GLU A 89 -5.75 -16.49 -30.66
N LYS A 90 -6.57 -15.93 -29.77
CA LYS A 90 -7.48 -14.81 -30.06
C LYS A 90 -6.98 -13.49 -29.46
N ARG A 91 -5.67 -13.35 -29.24
CA ARG A 91 -5.05 -12.17 -28.61
C ARG A 91 -5.43 -10.83 -29.24
N ASP A 92 -5.69 -10.80 -30.56
CA ASP A 92 -6.03 -9.56 -31.27
C ASP A 92 -7.44 -9.04 -30.96
N ALA A 93 -8.29 -9.84 -30.32
CA ALA A 93 -9.60 -9.41 -29.84
C ALA A 93 -9.53 -8.59 -28.54
N PHE A 94 -8.40 -8.61 -27.84
CA PHE A 94 -8.22 -8.00 -26.53
C PHE A 94 -7.64 -6.59 -26.60
N VAL A 95 -8.09 -5.73 -25.69
CA VAL A 95 -7.64 -4.33 -25.63
C VAL A 95 -6.18 -4.27 -25.18
N ARG A 96 -5.35 -3.60 -25.98
CA ARG A 96 -3.97 -3.25 -25.64
C ARG A 96 -3.91 -1.99 -24.80
N GLN A 97 -2.88 -1.89 -23.96
CA GLN A 97 -2.64 -0.68 -23.18
C GLN A 97 -2.33 0.52 -24.08
N ALA A 98 -2.93 1.67 -23.78
CA ALA A 98 -2.83 2.86 -24.63
C ALA A 98 -1.41 3.44 -24.74
N ILE A 99 -0.53 3.21 -23.76
CA ILE A 99 0.79 3.86 -23.67
C ILE A 99 1.91 2.90 -24.10
N SER A 100 1.96 1.72 -23.50
CA SER A 100 2.98 0.71 -23.80
C SER A 100 2.68 -0.09 -25.07
N ASN A 101 1.44 -0.03 -25.59
CA ASN A 101 0.92 -0.92 -26.62
C ASN A 101 1.05 -2.43 -26.26
N SER A 102 1.33 -2.71 -24.98
CA SER A 102 1.46 -4.05 -24.43
C SER A 102 0.08 -4.69 -24.28
N LEU A 103 0.04 -6.02 -24.44
CA LEU A 103 -1.14 -6.81 -24.16
C LEU A 103 -1.36 -6.97 -22.64
N PHE A 104 -0.27 -7.03 -21.87
CA PHE A 104 -0.31 -7.29 -20.42
C PHE A 104 0.16 -6.09 -19.60
N THR A 105 -0.49 -5.87 -18.46
CA THR A 105 0.01 -5.00 -17.41
C THR A 105 1.25 -5.61 -16.77
N TRP A 106 2.06 -4.77 -16.13
CA TRP A 106 3.21 -5.25 -15.37
C TRP A 106 2.77 -6.22 -14.26
N THR A 107 1.63 -5.97 -13.61
CA THR A 107 1.09 -6.88 -12.58
C THR A 107 0.67 -8.23 -13.16
N GLU A 108 -0.08 -8.26 -14.26
CA GLU A 108 -0.49 -9.52 -14.93
C GLU A 108 0.74 -10.32 -15.38
N LYS A 109 1.75 -9.62 -15.94
CA LYS A 109 2.99 -10.24 -16.38
C LYS A 109 3.75 -10.84 -15.20
N TYR A 110 3.86 -10.10 -14.10
CA TYR A 110 4.51 -10.56 -12.88
C TYR A 110 3.80 -11.78 -12.28
N SER A 111 2.46 -11.79 -12.20
CA SER A 111 1.70 -12.96 -11.72
C SER A 111 1.93 -14.20 -12.60
N CYS A 112 2.02 -14.02 -13.91
CA CYS A 112 2.37 -15.13 -14.82
C CYS A 112 3.80 -15.63 -14.58
N MET A 113 4.76 -14.73 -14.38
CA MET A 113 6.15 -15.09 -14.09
C MET A 113 6.28 -15.78 -12.73
N GLU A 114 5.61 -15.26 -11.71
CA GLU A 114 5.56 -15.85 -10.38
C GLU A 114 4.97 -17.26 -10.44
N TYR A 115 3.84 -17.44 -11.12
CA TYR A 115 3.27 -18.77 -11.34
C TYR A 115 4.27 -19.70 -12.02
N LEU A 116 4.97 -19.25 -13.08
CA LEU A 116 5.97 -20.08 -13.76
C LEU A 116 7.14 -20.46 -12.84
N LEU A 117 7.64 -19.53 -12.04
CA LEU A 117 8.73 -19.77 -11.08
C LEU A 117 8.34 -20.80 -10.02
N TYR A 118 7.11 -20.72 -9.51
CA TYR A 118 6.61 -21.65 -8.50
C TYR A 118 6.06 -22.95 -9.09
N SER A 119 5.65 -22.98 -10.36
CA SER A 119 5.14 -24.17 -11.05
C SER A 119 6.21 -25.24 -11.31
N VAL A 120 7.50 -24.88 -11.19
CA VAL A 120 8.60 -25.84 -11.29
C VAL A 120 8.58 -26.74 -10.04
N ALA A 121 7.89 -27.87 -10.15
CA ALA A 121 7.74 -28.87 -9.11
C ALA A 121 8.34 -30.22 -9.56
N ASN A 122 8.51 -31.14 -8.61
CA ASN A 122 8.91 -32.51 -8.94
C ASN A 122 7.75 -33.26 -9.62
N GLU A 123 7.88 -33.45 -10.94
CA GLU A 123 6.93 -34.22 -11.76
C GLU A 123 7.10 -35.74 -11.62
N LYS A 124 8.14 -36.22 -10.92
CA LYS A 124 8.39 -37.65 -10.74
C LYS A 124 7.63 -38.18 -9.53
N ASP A 125 7.13 -39.41 -9.63
CA ASP A 125 6.45 -40.14 -8.54
C ASP A 125 7.36 -40.51 -7.36
N HIS A 126 8.65 -40.22 -7.44
CA HIS A 126 9.64 -40.50 -6.40
C HIS A 126 10.40 -39.23 -5.99
N PRO A 127 10.86 -39.15 -4.74
CA PRO A 127 11.66 -38.02 -4.29
C PRO A 127 12.96 -37.93 -5.10
N VAL A 128 13.24 -36.73 -5.61
CA VAL A 128 14.50 -36.47 -6.33
C VAL A 128 15.48 -35.86 -5.36
N LYS A 129 16.66 -36.49 -5.26
CA LYS A 129 17.77 -36.01 -4.45
C LYS A 129 18.63 -35.06 -5.27
N PHE A 130 18.95 -33.91 -4.70
CA PHE A 130 19.89 -32.96 -5.28
C PHE A 130 21.02 -32.68 -4.31
N THR A 131 22.23 -32.48 -4.85
CA THR A 131 23.37 -32.07 -4.04
C THR A 131 23.40 -30.55 -3.91
N VAL A 132 23.52 -30.07 -2.67
CA VAL A 132 23.76 -28.66 -2.35
C VAL A 132 25.12 -28.52 -1.67
N GLY A 133 26.07 -27.91 -2.36
CA GLY A 133 27.44 -27.74 -1.85
C GLY A 133 28.18 -29.06 -1.65
N GLU A 134 29.01 -29.14 -0.61
CA GLU A 134 29.95 -30.25 -0.37
C GLU A 134 29.35 -31.46 0.36
N SER A 135 28.17 -31.37 1.00
CA SER A 135 27.69 -32.48 1.87
C SER A 135 26.18 -32.56 2.15
N SER A 136 25.35 -31.64 1.65
CA SER A 136 23.91 -31.64 1.96
C SER A 136 23.10 -32.20 0.79
N GLU A 137 22.42 -33.32 1.01
CA GLU A 137 21.40 -33.83 0.10
C GLU A 137 20.06 -33.16 0.43
N LEU A 138 19.46 -32.48 -0.55
CA LEU A 138 18.07 -32.03 -0.46
C LEU A 138 17.17 -33.04 -1.17
N GLU A 139 16.09 -33.43 -0.50
CA GLU A 139 15.05 -34.28 -1.07
C GLU A 139 13.86 -33.42 -1.47
N LEU A 140 13.50 -33.44 -2.76
CA LEU A 140 12.31 -32.78 -3.28
C LEU A 140 11.19 -33.82 -3.43
N LYS A 141 10.13 -33.69 -2.62
CA LYS A 141 9.00 -34.64 -2.69
C LYS A 141 8.15 -34.41 -3.94
N PRO A 142 7.39 -35.43 -4.39
CA PRO A 142 6.46 -35.26 -5.51
C PRO A 142 5.50 -34.09 -5.27
N GLY A 143 5.36 -33.20 -6.25
CA GLY A 143 4.50 -32.02 -6.15
C GLY A 143 5.01 -30.85 -5.29
N GLU A 144 6.18 -30.95 -4.64
CA GLU A 144 6.78 -29.81 -3.93
C GLU A 144 7.44 -28.82 -4.92
N ASN A 145 7.25 -27.52 -4.67
CA ASN A 145 7.82 -26.45 -5.48
C ASN A 145 9.32 -26.33 -5.24
N MET A 146 10.13 -26.48 -6.29
CA MET A 146 11.59 -26.49 -6.20
C MET A 146 12.14 -25.17 -5.65
N LEU A 147 11.58 -24.03 -6.07
CA LEU A 147 11.98 -22.71 -5.58
C LEU A 147 11.70 -22.52 -4.08
N ALA A 148 10.58 -23.07 -3.57
CA ALA A 148 10.24 -22.96 -2.16
C ALA A 148 11.22 -23.77 -1.29
N VAL A 149 11.59 -24.97 -1.74
CA VAL A 149 12.60 -25.80 -1.07
C VAL A 149 13.98 -25.12 -1.11
N LEU A 150 14.38 -24.55 -2.25
CA LEU A 150 15.65 -23.84 -2.38
C LEU A 150 15.74 -22.56 -1.53
N LYS A 151 14.60 -21.87 -1.31
CA LYS A 151 14.51 -20.75 -0.36
C LYS A 151 14.61 -21.24 1.08
N ALA A 152 13.89 -22.31 1.43
CA ALA A 152 13.91 -22.89 2.78
C ALA A 152 15.30 -23.44 3.16
N SER A 153 16.08 -23.90 2.18
CA SER A 153 17.45 -24.38 2.38
C SER A 153 18.52 -23.28 2.32
N GLU A 154 18.14 -22.01 2.28
CA GLU A 154 19.03 -20.82 2.17
C GLU A 154 19.98 -20.83 0.95
N VAL A 155 19.70 -21.67 -0.05
CA VAL A 155 20.47 -21.71 -1.30
C VAL A 155 20.12 -20.51 -2.16
N VAL A 156 18.82 -20.26 -2.30
CA VAL A 156 18.28 -19.02 -2.84
C VAL A 156 18.18 -18.03 -1.70
N LYS A 157 19.04 -17.01 -1.72
CA LYS A 157 19.04 -15.93 -0.73
C LYS A 157 17.84 -15.02 -0.92
N ASP A 158 17.52 -14.69 -2.17
CA ASP A 158 16.49 -13.71 -2.47
C ASP A 158 15.94 -13.82 -3.90
N VAL A 159 14.70 -13.34 -4.09
CA VAL A 159 14.04 -13.18 -5.39
C VAL A 159 13.45 -11.78 -5.46
N PHE A 160 14.01 -10.96 -6.34
CA PHE A 160 13.66 -9.55 -6.47
C PHE A 160 13.39 -9.16 -7.92
N VAL A 161 12.64 -8.07 -8.09
CA VAL A 161 12.34 -7.49 -9.40
C VAL A 161 13.48 -6.56 -9.79
N LEU A 162 13.83 -6.57 -11.08
CA LEU A 162 14.85 -5.68 -11.63
C LEU A 162 14.25 -4.39 -12.18
N HIS A 163 14.97 -3.29 -11.99
CA HIS A 163 14.72 -2.04 -12.70
C HIS A 163 15.15 -2.15 -14.17
N ASP A 164 14.30 -1.64 -15.06
CA ASP A 164 14.72 -1.39 -16.44
C ASP A 164 15.36 0.00 -16.50
N GLU A 165 16.66 0.03 -16.75
CA GLU A 165 17.48 1.23 -16.80
C GLU A 165 16.96 2.29 -17.77
N THR A 166 16.37 1.87 -18.88
CA THR A 166 15.88 2.80 -19.91
C THR A 166 14.65 3.57 -19.40
N THR A 167 13.61 2.85 -19.00
CA THR A 167 12.38 3.44 -18.47
C THR A 167 12.59 4.12 -17.12
N ARG A 168 13.47 3.61 -16.26
CA ARG A 168 13.88 4.28 -15.02
C ARG A 168 14.46 5.67 -15.28
N ASN A 169 15.37 5.80 -16.24
CA ASN A 169 16.00 7.07 -16.58
C ASN A 169 15.03 8.07 -17.21
N GLU A 170 14.07 7.60 -18.00
CA GLU A 170 12.99 8.44 -18.54
C GLU A 170 12.09 8.98 -17.42
N LEU A 171 11.67 8.12 -16.49
CA LEU A 171 10.90 8.53 -15.31
C LEU A 171 11.69 9.49 -14.42
N LEU A 172 12.98 9.25 -14.23
CA LEU A 172 13.82 10.12 -13.41
C LEU A 172 13.89 11.54 -14.00
N LYS A 173 14.09 11.68 -15.32
CA LYS A 173 14.15 12.99 -15.98
C LYS A 173 12.78 13.66 -16.10
N GLY A 174 11.75 12.89 -16.43
CA GLY A 174 10.41 13.42 -16.72
C GLY A 174 9.56 13.69 -15.47
N TRP A 175 9.85 13.01 -14.36
CA TRP A 175 9.07 13.05 -13.13
C TRP A 175 9.91 13.42 -11.91
N ALA A 176 10.87 12.61 -11.47
CA ALA A 176 11.57 12.84 -10.20
C ALA A 176 12.38 14.15 -10.18
N MET A 177 13.11 14.45 -11.26
CA MET A 177 13.96 15.65 -11.39
C MET A 177 13.27 16.83 -12.09
N ASN A 178 11.98 16.69 -12.43
CA ASN A 178 11.26 17.74 -13.16
C ASN A 178 10.59 18.74 -12.21
N PHE A 179 11.37 19.71 -11.73
CA PHE A 179 10.90 20.77 -10.85
C PHE A 179 10.01 21.82 -11.53
N LYS A 180 9.89 21.83 -12.86
CA LYS A 180 9.06 22.81 -13.58
C LYS A 180 7.57 22.49 -13.45
N GLY A 181 7.20 21.21 -13.38
CA GLY A 181 5.82 20.78 -13.23
C GLY A 181 5.46 20.50 -11.78
N LEU A 182 5.37 21.53 -10.92
CA LEU A 182 5.24 21.41 -9.45
C LEU A 182 4.32 20.26 -8.98
N THR A 183 3.11 20.16 -9.54
CA THR A 183 2.13 19.12 -9.17
C THR A 183 1.82 18.12 -10.29
N SER A 184 2.47 18.27 -11.46
CA SER A 184 2.22 17.41 -12.61
C SER A 184 3.00 16.10 -12.47
N GLN A 185 2.29 14.97 -12.55
CA GLN A 185 2.86 13.64 -12.40
C GLN A 185 2.39 12.72 -13.54
N PRO A 186 3.28 11.91 -14.15
CA PRO A 186 2.92 10.98 -15.22
C PRO A 186 2.34 9.68 -14.64
N VAL A 187 1.17 9.77 -14.01
CA VAL A 187 0.55 8.65 -13.26
C VAL A 187 0.43 7.38 -14.10
N ASP A 188 0.14 7.49 -15.39
CA ASP A 188 -0.01 6.30 -16.24
C ASP A 188 1.33 5.61 -16.56
N ALA A 189 2.43 6.36 -16.63
CA ALA A 189 3.76 5.79 -16.77
C ALA A 189 4.22 5.13 -15.46
N ILE A 190 3.88 5.75 -14.32
CA ILE A 190 4.09 5.15 -12.98
C ILE A 190 3.32 3.83 -12.87
N HIS A 191 2.05 3.80 -13.32
CA HIS A 191 1.23 2.59 -13.37
C HIS A 191 1.87 1.50 -14.24
N ALA A 192 2.35 1.86 -15.44
CA ALA A 192 3.00 0.90 -16.33
C ALA A 192 4.30 0.31 -15.74
N TYR A 193 5.02 1.08 -14.91
CA TYR A 193 6.32 0.68 -14.37
C TYR A 193 6.25 0.00 -12.99
N PHE A 194 5.47 0.54 -12.04
CA PHE A 194 5.40 0.03 -10.68
C PHE A 194 4.09 -0.73 -10.37
N GLY A 195 3.06 -0.60 -11.21
CA GLY A 195 1.75 -1.21 -11.00
C GLY A 195 0.73 -0.25 -10.37
N ALA A 196 -0.49 -0.76 -10.13
CA ALA A 196 -1.63 0.06 -9.73
C ALA A 196 -1.49 0.66 -8.34
N LYS A 197 -1.01 -0.10 -7.35
CA LYS A 197 -0.93 0.36 -5.95
C LYS A 197 -0.08 1.63 -5.79
N VAL A 198 1.15 1.61 -6.32
CA VAL A 198 2.08 2.77 -6.33
C VAL A 198 1.51 3.94 -7.13
N ALA A 199 0.90 3.67 -8.30
CA ALA A 199 0.32 4.72 -9.12
C ALA A 199 -0.89 5.42 -8.44
N ILE A 200 -1.72 4.67 -7.72
CA ILE A 200 -2.83 5.23 -6.94
C ILE A 200 -2.30 6.12 -5.82
N TYR A 201 -1.24 5.70 -5.12
CA TYR A 201 -0.57 6.53 -4.12
C TYR A 201 -0.15 7.89 -4.68
N PHE A 202 0.64 7.92 -5.77
CA PHE A 202 1.06 9.19 -6.37
C PHE A 202 -0.10 10.00 -6.95
N ALA A 203 -1.14 9.34 -7.45
CA ALA A 203 -2.36 10.02 -7.90
C ALA A 203 -3.12 10.69 -6.74
N PHE A 204 -3.12 10.05 -5.56
CA PHE A 204 -3.69 10.56 -4.32
C PHE A 204 -2.87 11.74 -3.81
N LEU A 205 -1.56 11.54 -3.62
CA LEU A 205 -0.63 12.58 -3.20
C LEU A 205 -0.71 13.81 -4.11
N GLY A 206 -0.67 13.61 -5.43
CA GLY A 206 -0.78 14.71 -6.40
C GLY A 206 -2.11 15.46 -6.32
N MET A 207 -3.22 14.74 -6.13
CA MET A 207 -4.52 15.39 -5.93
C MET A 207 -4.56 16.14 -4.60
N TYR A 208 -4.03 15.55 -3.53
CA TYR A 208 -3.98 16.16 -2.22
C TYR A 208 -3.20 17.47 -2.25
N THR A 209 -2.02 17.49 -2.86
CA THR A 209 -1.21 18.72 -3.05
C THR A 209 -1.95 19.79 -3.83
N GLN A 210 -2.61 19.42 -4.94
CA GLN A 210 -3.39 20.38 -5.75
C GLN A 210 -4.56 20.97 -4.96
N TRP A 211 -5.23 20.15 -4.15
CA TRP A 211 -6.37 20.57 -3.35
C TRP A 211 -5.96 21.43 -2.14
N LEU A 212 -4.73 21.32 -1.64
CA LEU A 212 -4.20 22.18 -0.59
C LEU A 212 -3.97 23.63 -1.05
N VAL A 213 -3.71 23.87 -2.34
CA VAL A 213 -3.38 25.22 -2.88
C VAL A 213 -4.41 26.28 -2.48
N ILE A 214 -5.71 26.00 -2.65
CA ILE A 214 -6.77 26.97 -2.35
C ILE A 214 -6.81 27.30 -0.84
N PRO A 215 -6.93 26.32 0.07
CA PRO A 215 -6.81 26.57 1.50
C PRO A 215 -5.51 27.27 1.92
N SER A 216 -4.37 26.94 1.32
CA SER A 216 -3.08 27.59 1.64
C SER A 216 -3.09 29.08 1.29
N ILE A 217 -3.66 29.45 0.13
CA ILE A 217 -3.81 30.86 -0.26
C ILE A 217 -4.74 31.59 0.69
N VAL A 218 -5.89 31.00 1.01
CA VAL A 218 -6.88 31.57 1.94
C VAL A 218 -6.27 31.74 3.34
N ALA A 219 -5.57 30.72 3.84
CA ALA A 219 -4.90 30.75 5.13
C ALA A 219 -3.78 31.80 5.18
N ALA A 220 -2.94 31.90 4.14
CA ALA A 220 -1.89 32.91 4.06
C ALA A 220 -2.47 34.33 4.01
N PHE A 221 -3.57 34.54 3.27
CA PHE A 221 -4.28 35.81 3.23
C PHE A 221 -4.81 36.21 4.61
N PHE A 222 -5.47 35.30 5.31
CA PHE A 222 -5.99 35.57 6.65
C PHE A 222 -4.88 35.79 7.68
N TYR A 223 -3.79 35.01 7.62
CA TYR A 223 -2.63 35.21 8.48
C TYR A 223 -1.98 36.58 8.27
N TYR A 224 -1.83 37.02 7.00
CA TYR A 224 -1.32 38.37 6.71
C TYR A 224 -2.27 39.48 7.21
N LYS A 225 -3.58 39.24 7.18
CA LYS A 225 -4.61 40.17 7.66
C LYS A 225 -4.86 40.09 9.18
N GLU A 226 -4.22 39.16 9.89
CA GLU A 226 -4.29 38.98 11.36
C GLU A 226 -3.75 40.21 12.13
N SER A 227 -3.15 41.20 11.43
CA SER A 227 -2.91 42.55 11.94
C SER A 227 -4.20 43.37 12.20
N ARG A 228 -5.39 42.87 11.86
CA ARG A 228 -6.70 43.42 12.28
C ARG A 228 -7.41 42.42 13.21
N PRO A 229 -8.18 42.89 14.23
CA PRO A 229 -8.90 42.00 15.12
C PRO A 229 -10.18 41.49 14.43
N TRP A 230 -10.08 40.39 13.68
CA TRP A 230 -11.27 39.68 13.14
C TRP A 230 -12.03 38.90 14.23
N GLY A 231 -11.58 38.99 15.49
CA GLY A 231 -12.23 38.36 16.63
C GLY A 231 -12.40 36.86 16.45
N THR A 232 -13.47 36.32 17.03
CA THR A 232 -13.81 34.90 17.02
C THR A 232 -14.39 34.40 15.68
N ALA A 233 -14.69 35.29 14.73
CA ALA A 233 -15.30 34.92 13.44
C ALA A 233 -14.33 34.19 12.50
N LEU A 234 -13.04 34.52 12.54
CA LEU A 234 -12.03 33.92 11.66
C LEU A 234 -11.82 32.41 11.96
N PRO A 235 -11.61 31.98 13.22
CA PRO A 235 -11.52 30.56 13.55
C PRO A 235 -12.76 29.75 13.14
N VAL A 236 -13.97 30.31 13.33
CA VAL A 236 -15.22 29.66 12.88
C VAL A 236 -15.24 29.48 11.37
N ALA A 237 -14.91 30.53 10.60
CA ALA A 237 -14.87 30.45 9.14
C ALA A 237 -13.85 29.41 8.66
N LEU A 238 -12.68 29.34 9.29
CA LEU A 238 -11.65 28.35 8.98
C LEU A 238 -12.09 26.92 9.32
N SER A 239 -12.75 26.69 10.46
CA SER A 239 -13.30 25.39 10.83
C SER A 239 -14.37 24.90 9.86
N VAL A 240 -15.27 25.77 9.42
CA VAL A 240 -16.27 25.41 8.39
C VAL A 240 -15.57 25.12 7.06
N MET A 241 -14.61 25.96 6.67
CA MET A 241 -13.83 25.77 5.45
C MET A 241 -13.09 24.43 5.44
N THR A 242 -12.41 24.05 6.54
CA THR A 242 -11.64 22.80 6.62
C THR A 242 -12.53 21.57 6.50
N VAL A 243 -13.70 21.58 7.16
CA VAL A 243 -14.67 20.49 7.08
C VAL A 243 -15.19 20.36 5.66
N VAL A 244 -15.68 21.46 5.05
CA VAL A 244 -16.17 21.44 3.67
C VAL A 244 -15.08 20.96 2.71
N TRP A 245 -13.87 21.50 2.83
CA TRP A 245 -12.73 21.10 2.02
C TRP A 245 -12.44 19.60 2.15
N SER A 246 -12.44 19.05 3.37
CA SER A 246 -12.14 17.63 3.62
C SER A 246 -13.19 16.70 3.00
N VAL A 247 -14.48 17.06 3.10
CA VAL A 247 -15.59 16.31 2.50
C VAL A 247 -15.48 16.34 0.98
N LEU A 248 -15.26 17.53 0.40
CA LEU A 248 -15.10 17.67 -1.04
C LEU A 248 -13.90 16.87 -1.54
N PHE A 249 -12.73 17.03 -0.92
CA PHE A 249 -11.50 16.35 -1.31
C PHE A 249 -11.69 14.83 -1.39
N LEU A 250 -12.22 14.21 -0.32
CA LEU A 250 -12.41 12.76 -0.27
C LEU A 250 -13.45 12.25 -1.28
N GLN A 251 -14.49 13.04 -1.56
CA GLN A 251 -15.51 12.67 -2.55
C GLN A 251 -14.98 12.77 -3.98
N PHE A 252 -14.27 13.84 -4.29
CA PHE A 252 -13.62 13.97 -5.59
C PHE A 252 -12.49 12.95 -5.77
N TRP A 253 -11.86 12.50 -4.67
CA TRP A 253 -10.87 11.43 -4.73
C TRP A 253 -11.51 10.11 -5.17
N LYS A 254 -12.63 9.70 -4.56
CA LYS A 254 -13.37 8.50 -4.99
C LYS A 254 -13.72 8.55 -6.47
N ARG A 255 -14.18 9.72 -6.92
CA ARG A 255 -14.52 9.97 -8.33
C ARG A 255 -13.32 9.89 -9.27
N LYS A 256 -12.16 10.40 -8.85
CA LYS A 256 -10.89 10.29 -9.60
C LYS A 256 -10.38 8.84 -9.62
N ASN A 257 -10.44 8.14 -8.49
CA ASN A 257 -10.05 6.74 -8.36
C ASN A 257 -10.85 5.85 -9.35
N ALA A 258 -12.18 5.98 -9.36
CA ALA A 258 -13.04 5.25 -10.29
C ALA A 258 -12.70 5.53 -11.77
N ALA A 259 -12.36 6.79 -12.10
CA ALA A 259 -11.92 7.17 -13.43
C ALA A 259 -10.57 6.52 -13.82
N LEU A 260 -9.61 6.49 -12.89
CA LEU A 260 -8.28 5.90 -13.12
C LEU A 260 -8.35 4.39 -13.31
N LEU A 261 -9.09 3.67 -12.46
CA LEU A 261 -9.27 2.21 -12.60
C LEU A 261 -9.90 1.85 -13.93
N THR A 262 -10.92 2.60 -14.34
CA THR A 262 -11.60 2.40 -15.62
C THR A 262 -10.69 2.72 -16.82
N ARG A 263 -9.72 3.62 -16.64
CA ARG A 263 -8.72 3.99 -17.65
C ARG A 263 -7.63 2.94 -17.77
N TRP A 264 -7.18 2.36 -16.65
CA TRP A 264 -6.19 1.29 -16.62
C TRP A 264 -6.77 -0.10 -16.91
N GLY A 265 -8.10 -0.24 -16.85
CA GLY A 265 -8.78 -1.51 -17.13
C GLY A 265 -8.71 -2.50 -15.97
N VAL A 266 -8.48 -2.03 -14.74
CA VAL A 266 -8.51 -2.86 -13.54
C VAL A 266 -9.97 -3.26 -13.27
N SER A 267 -10.26 -4.56 -13.32
CA SER A 267 -11.60 -5.10 -13.10
C SER A 267 -12.01 -4.99 -11.63
N LEU A 268 -13.04 -4.17 -11.35
CA LEU A 268 -13.58 -3.96 -10.00
C LEU A 268 -14.26 -5.22 -9.42
N ASP A 269 -14.77 -6.10 -10.29
CA ASP A 269 -15.51 -7.32 -9.90
C ASP A 269 -14.60 -8.40 -9.25
N ARG A 270 -13.29 -8.18 -9.20
CA ARG A 270 -12.33 -9.10 -8.57
C ARG A 270 -12.31 -8.99 -7.05
N SER A 271 -12.82 -7.90 -6.46
CA SER A 271 -12.83 -7.67 -5.00
C SER A 271 -14.08 -8.14 -4.25
N GLU A 272 -15.12 -8.66 -4.94
CA GLU A 272 -16.36 -9.10 -4.27
C GLU A 272 -16.66 -10.61 -4.44
N GLY A 273 -15.74 -11.37 -5.04
CA GLY A 273 -15.87 -12.83 -5.13
C GLY A 273 -15.30 -13.52 -3.90
N PRO A 274 -16.05 -14.40 -3.20
CA PRO A 274 -15.44 -15.30 -2.23
C PRO A 274 -14.51 -16.28 -2.98
N GLU A 275 -13.20 -16.15 -2.77
CA GLU A 275 -12.17 -17.09 -3.26
C GLU A 275 -12.30 -18.50 -2.62
N GLU A 276 -13.26 -18.73 -1.73
CA GLU A 276 -13.50 -20.03 -1.07
C GLU A 276 -14.40 -20.99 -1.88
N ALA A 277 -14.82 -20.64 -3.10
CA ALA A 277 -15.63 -21.54 -3.95
C ALA A 277 -14.83 -22.69 -4.62
N GLU A 278 -13.52 -22.80 -4.39
CA GLU A 278 -12.68 -23.86 -4.98
C GLU A 278 -12.60 -25.17 -4.16
N ASN A 279 -13.24 -25.25 -2.98
CA ASN A 279 -13.29 -26.49 -2.18
C ASN A 279 -14.72 -26.96 -1.88
N ILE A 280 -15.63 -26.85 -2.85
CA ILE A 280 -16.89 -27.60 -2.80
C ILE A 280 -16.67 -28.88 -3.61
N ASP A 281 -16.38 -29.95 -2.89
CA ASP A 281 -16.28 -31.31 -3.39
C ASP A 281 -17.53 -31.63 -4.22
N PHE A 282 -17.38 -31.67 -5.54
CA PHE A 282 -18.44 -31.95 -6.52
C PHE A 282 -18.83 -33.46 -6.53
N ALA A 283 -18.66 -34.14 -5.41
CA ALA A 283 -18.83 -35.58 -5.25
C ALA A 283 -20.22 -35.99 -4.72
N ALA A 284 -21.10 -35.05 -4.39
CA ALA A 284 -22.41 -35.36 -3.78
C ALA A 284 -23.58 -35.45 -4.78
N VAL A 285 -23.37 -35.24 -6.09
CA VAL A 285 -24.43 -35.30 -7.11
C VAL A 285 -24.33 -36.57 -7.94
N THR A 286 -24.41 -37.72 -7.27
CA THR A 286 -24.74 -39.00 -7.92
C THR A 286 -25.60 -39.81 -6.97
N ASN A 287 -26.91 -39.56 -6.99
CA ASN A 287 -27.90 -40.61 -6.76
C ASN A 287 -29.27 -40.13 -7.25
N GLU A 288 -29.67 -40.67 -8.40
CA GLU A 288 -31.04 -40.58 -8.91
C GLU A 288 -31.98 -41.31 -7.94
N GLY A 289 -32.74 -40.56 -7.16
CA GLY A 289 -33.72 -41.15 -6.24
C GLY A 289 -34.38 -40.11 -5.33
N GLY A 290 -35.42 -39.44 -5.82
CA GLY A 290 -36.37 -38.70 -4.99
C GLY A 290 -36.03 -37.23 -4.73
N ILE A 291 -36.50 -36.36 -5.63
CA ILE A 291 -36.36 -34.88 -5.65
C ILE A 291 -36.85 -34.18 -4.35
N GLN A 292 -37.53 -34.89 -3.44
CA GLN A 292 -38.16 -34.35 -2.24
C GLN A 292 -37.46 -34.73 -0.93
N ALA A 293 -36.80 -35.89 -0.85
CA ALA A 293 -36.05 -36.33 0.33
C ALA A 293 -34.62 -35.75 0.36
N GLY A 294 -33.98 -35.64 -0.81
CA GLY A 294 -32.67 -34.97 -0.96
C GLY A 294 -32.73 -33.50 -0.58
N ARG A 295 -33.84 -32.80 -0.91
CA ARG A 295 -34.03 -31.38 -0.57
C ARG A 295 -34.06 -31.10 0.94
N ILE A 296 -34.67 -31.98 1.75
CA ILE A 296 -34.75 -31.79 3.21
C ILE A 296 -33.38 -32.07 3.85
N HIS A 297 -32.69 -33.13 3.41
CA HIS A 297 -31.36 -33.47 3.91
C HIS A 297 -30.30 -32.43 3.53
N GLU A 298 -30.36 -31.91 2.29
CA GLU A 298 -29.49 -30.83 1.80
C GLU A 298 -29.78 -29.49 2.50
N MET A 299 -31.06 -29.21 2.84
CA MET A 299 -31.41 -28.03 3.65
C MET A 299 -30.87 -28.10 5.08
N ASP A 300 -30.91 -29.26 5.74
CA ASP A 300 -30.41 -29.42 7.12
C ASP A 300 -28.88 -29.40 7.19
N ILE A 301 -28.18 -30.03 6.23
CA ILE A 301 -26.72 -29.95 6.11
C ILE A 301 -26.28 -28.50 5.87
N ASN A 302 -26.94 -27.78 4.94
CA ASN A 302 -26.67 -26.36 4.69
C ASN A 302 -26.94 -25.50 5.93
N LYS A 303 -27.96 -25.82 6.73
CA LYS A 303 -28.28 -25.09 7.96
C LYS A 303 -27.24 -25.31 9.06
N LEU A 304 -26.76 -26.54 9.24
CA LEU A 304 -25.70 -26.88 10.19
C LEU A 304 -24.35 -26.27 9.77
N GLN A 305 -24.00 -26.34 8.49
CA GLN A 305 -22.81 -25.70 7.93
C GLN A 305 -22.88 -24.18 8.08
N LYS A 306 -24.03 -23.57 7.79
CA LYS A 306 -24.26 -22.13 7.99
C LYS A 306 -24.10 -21.73 9.46
N GLN A 307 -24.62 -22.52 10.40
CA GLN A 307 -24.44 -22.27 11.83
C GLN A 307 -22.98 -22.42 12.27
N ALA A 308 -22.25 -23.40 11.73
CA ALA A 308 -20.83 -23.58 12.01
C ALA A 308 -19.99 -22.40 11.48
N PHE A 309 -20.30 -21.94 10.26
CA PHE A 309 -19.67 -20.77 9.65
C PHE A 309 -19.94 -19.50 10.46
N GLN A 310 -21.19 -19.26 10.86
CA GLN A 310 -21.55 -18.14 11.72
C GLN A 310 -20.82 -18.19 13.06
N LYS A 311 -20.74 -19.35 13.72
CA LYS A 311 -19.99 -19.47 14.97
C LYS A 311 -18.50 -19.16 14.79
N LYS A 312 -17.90 -19.61 13.69
CA LYS A 312 -16.50 -19.32 13.34
C LYS A 312 -16.29 -17.81 13.15
N GLU A 313 -17.17 -17.18 12.37
CA GLU A 313 -17.15 -15.73 12.11
C GLU A 313 -17.27 -14.92 13.41
N TRP A 314 -18.22 -15.26 14.28
CA TRP A 314 -18.39 -14.58 15.58
C TRP A 314 -17.17 -14.76 16.50
N LEU A 315 -16.55 -15.94 16.51
CA LEU A 315 -15.33 -16.18 17.29
C LEU A 315 -14.14 -15.38 16.76
N GLU A 316 -14.02 -15.24 15.43
CA GLU A 316 -13.01 -14.41 14.78
C GLU A 316 -13.21 -12.93 15.11
N GLN A 317 -14.45 -12.43 15.00
CA GLN A 317 -14.79 -11.05 15.39
C GLN A 317 -14.51 -10.78 16.87
N LEU A 318 -14.82 -11.72 17.77
CA LEU A 318 -14.55 -11.57 19.21
C LEU A 318 -13.04 -11.54 19.51
N LYS A 319 -12.25 -12.38 18.84
CA LYS A 319 -10.78 -12.36 18.95
C LYS A 319 -10.21 -11.03 18.46
N SER A 320 -10.69 -10.52 17.32
CA SER A 320 -10.28 -9.23 16.81
C SER A 320 -10.66 -8.09 17.76
N ALA A 321 -11.89 -8.09 18.29
CA ALA A 321 -12.33 -7.10 19.28
C ALA A 321 -11.47 -7.11 20.56
N ARG A 322 -11.15 -8.30 21.08
CA ARG A 322 -10.24 -8.46 22.22
C ARG A 322 -8.86 -7.89 21.92
N ASN A 323 -8.28 -8.27 20.78
CA ASN A 323 -6.94 -7.83 20.39
C ASN A 323 -6.89 -6.31 20.15
N ASN A 324 -7.90 -5.73 19.50
CA ASN A 324 -8.07 -4.28 19.37
C ASN A 324 -8.18 -3.61 20.76
N GLY A 325 -8.93 -4.21 21.68
CA GLY A 325 -9.03 -3.75 23.06
C GLY A 325 -7.68 -3.74 23.78
N ILE A 326 -6.85 -4.78 23.61
CA ILE A 326 -5.49 -4.84 24.17
C ILE A 326 -4.62 -3.70 23.66
N VAL A 327 -4.68 -3.40 22.36
CA VAL A 327 -3.93 -2.28 21.77
C VAL A 327 -4.40 -0.94 22.35
N ILE A 328 -5.71 -0.71 22.42
CA ILE A 328 -6.29 0.52 22.98
C ILE A 328 -5.90 0.71 24.45
N VAL A 329 -6.02 -0.35 25.26
CA VAL A 329 -5.60 -0.34 26.67
C VAL A 329 -4.11 -0.05 26.76
N GLY A 330 -3.27 -0.69 25.95
CA GLY A 330 -1.84 -0.42 25.90
C GLY A 330 -1.51 1.05 25.61
N ILE A 331 -2.20 1.66 24.65
CA ILE A 331 -2.07 3.09 24.34
C ILE A 331 -2.43 3.94 25.55
N ILE A 332 -3.58 3.71 26.19
CA ILE A 332 -4.05 4.53 27.31
C ILE A 332 -3.08 4.43 28.50
N PHE A 333 -2.64 3.23 28.88
CA PHE A 333 -1.85 3.01 30.08
C PHE A 333 -0.36 3.36 29.93
N VAL A 334 0.18 3.32 28.71
CA VAL A 334 1.60 3.65 28.48
C VAL A 334 1.76 5.10 28.04
N GLN A 335 0.93 5.53 27.08
CA GLN A 335 1.18 6.76 26.36
C GLN A 335 0.68 8.00 27.11
N LEU A 336 -0.48 7.91 27.77
CA LEU A 336 -1.04 9.03 28.52
C LEU A 336 -0.16 9.43 29.73
N PRO A 337 0.37 8.49 30.54
CA PRO A 337 1.30 8.86 31.61
C PRO A 337 2.62 9.44 31.09
N PHE A 338 3.12 8.96 29.95
CA PHE A 338 4.34 9.49 29.34
C PHE A 338 4.17 10.95 28.89
N GLU A 339 3.02 11.29 28.31
CA GLU A 339 2.65 12.67 27.97
C GLU A 339 2.53 13.56 29.19
N LEU A 340 1.92 13.05 30.26
CA LEU A 340 1.78 13.79 31.51
C LEU A 340 3.16 14.06 32.14
N ALA A 341 4.05 13.06 32.12
CA ALA A 341 5.43 13.22 32.57
C ALA A 341 6.18 14.27 31.74
N TYR A 342 6.07 14.21 30.41
CA TYR A 342 6.64 15.21 29.52
C TYR A 342 6.11 16.62 29.80
N ALA A 343 4.78 16.80 29.92
CA ALA A 343 4.17 18.09 30.20
C ALA A 343 4.68 18.68 31.54
N HIS A 344 4.81 17.83 32.57
CA HIS A 344 5.34 18.23 33.86
C HIS A 344 6.81 18.66 33.79
N MET A 345 7.65 17.86 33.14
CA MET A 345 9.07 18.16 32.95
C MET A 345 9.27 19.43 32.11
N ASN A 346 8.46 19.62 31.06
CA ASN A 346 8.55 20.79 30.19
C ASN A 346 8.16 22.08 30.93
N LYS A 347 7.21 21.99 31.87
CA LYS A 347 6.82 23.10 32.75
C LYS A 347 7.91 23.43 33.77
N MET A 348 8.63 22.43 34.28
CA MET A 348 9.76 22.63 35.21
C MET A 348 11.02 23.17 34.54
N ALA A 349 11.18 22.96 33.23
CA ALA A 349 12.33 23.42 32.49
C ALA A 349 12.37 24.96 32.44
N SER A 350 13.43 25.53 33.02
CA SER A 350 13.67 26.98 33.12
C SER A 350 14.23 27.60 31.82
N TYR A 351 15.00 26.84 31.04
CA TYR A 351 15.63 27.30 29.80
C TYR A 351 14.91 26.79 28.56
N GLU A 352 14.73 27.64 27.55
CA GLU A 352 14.08 27.25 26.27
C GLU A 352 14.82 26.12 25.57
N VAL A 353 16.16 26.14 25.56
CA VAL A 353 16.98 25.07 24.97
C VAL A 353 16.67 23.71 25.61
N LEU A 354 16.44 23.69 26.93
CA LEU A 354 16.09 22.47 27.65
C LEU A 354 14.70 21.95 27.24
N ARG A 355 13.74 22.83 26.93
CA ARG A 355 12.41 22.45 26.43
C ARG A 355 12.46 21.81 25.04
N TYR A 356 13.26 22.38 24.13
CA TYR A 356 13.48 21.78 22.81
C TYR A 356 14.16 20.42 22.93
N PHE A 357 15.20 20.31 23.76
CA PHE A 357 15.91 19.06 24.01
C PHE A 357 14.98 17.98 24.61
N LEU A 358 14.15 18.34 25.60
CA LEU A 358 13.17 17.44 26.19
C LEU A 358 12.15 16.95 25.14
N THR A 359 11.77 17.82 24.21
CA THR A 359 10.83 17.47 23.12
C THR A 359 11.46 16.50 22.13
N VAL A 360 12.74 16.65 21.81
CA VAL A 360 13.49 15.68 20.99
C VAL A 360 13.55 14.32 21.69
N ILE A 361 13.90 14.27 22.98
CA ILE A 361 13.92 13.03 23.76
C ILE A 361 12.54 12.37 23.78
N TYR A 362 11.49 13.16 24.02
CA TYR A 362 10.12 12.67 24.04
C TYR A 362 9.73 12.06 22.69
N LEU A 363 10.01 12.73 21.56
CA LEU A 363 9.72 12.20 20.22
C LEU A 363 10.53 10.93 19.90
N LEU A 364 11.79 10.85 20.33
CA LEU A 364 12.61 9.64 20.21
C LEU A 364 12.05 8.48 21.04
N GLY A 365 11.68 8.73 22.30
CA GLY A 365 11.10 7.71 23.18
C GLY A 365 9.80 7.16 22.62
N ILE A 366 8.98 8.05 22.06
CA ILE A 366 7.75 7.72 21.36
C ILE A 366 7.99 6.82 20.14
N GLN A 367 8.99 7.14 19.32
CA GLN A 367 9.31 6.31 18.16
C GLN A 367 9.65 4.87 18.57
N VAL A 368 10.31 4.68 19.72
CA VAL A 368 10.58 3.35 20.28
C VAL A 368 9.27 2.65 20.68
N PHE A 369 8.36 3.36 21.34
CA PHE A 369 7.06 2.80 21.73
C PHE A 369 6.18 2.45 20.54
N THR A 370 6.11 3.29 19.50
CA THR A 370 5.35 3.00 18.29
C THR A 370 5.90 1.79 17.55
N ASN A 371 7.23 1.69 17.42
CA ASN A 371 7.87 0.53 16.81
C ASN A 371 7.59 -0.76 17.60
N LEU A 372 7.61 -0.69 18.94
CA LEU A 372 7.26 -1.84 19.78
C LEU A 372 5.79 -2.22 19.66
N GLY A 373 4.88 -1.23 19.75
CA GLY A 373 3.44 -1.42 19.60
C GLY A 373 3.07 -1.98 18.23
N GLY A 374 3.76 -1.54 17.18
CA GLY A 374 3.61 -2.06 15.83
C GLY A 374 4.00 -3.54 15.71
N LYS A 375 5.14 -3.96 16.27
CA LYS A 375 5.54 -5.38 16.31
C LYS A 375 4.54 -6.25 17.08
N ILE A 376 3.97 -5.71 18.17
CA ILE A 376 2.90 -6.37 18.92
C ILE A 376 1.64 -6.48 18.05
N ALA A 377 1.27 -5.44 17.32
CA ALA A 377 0.11 -5.44 16.42
C ALA A 377 0.24 -6.47 15.29
N VAL A 378 1.43 -6.65 14.71
CA VAL A 378 1.70 -7.71 13.73
C VAL A 378 1.46 -9.09 14.35
N LYS A 379 2.03 -9.35 15.53
CA LYS A 379 1.84 -10.63 16.24
C LYS A 379 0.37 -10.88 16.58
N LEU A 380 -0.37 -9.86 17.03
CA LEU A 380 -1.80 -9.99 17.33
C LEU A 380 -2.62 -10.27 16.07
N THR A 381 -2.32 -9.59 14.97
CA THR A 381 -3.03 -9.77 13.70
C THR A 381 -2.83 -11.19 13.16
N LYS A 382 -1.62 -11.76 13.25
CA LYS A 382 -1.38 -13.17 12.88
C LYS A 382 -2.22 -14.18 13.67
N THR A 383 -2.69 -13.82 14.87
CA THR A 383 -3.59 -14.69 15.67
C THR A 383 -5.06 -14.58 15.23
N GLU A 384 -5.42 -13.46 14.61
CA GLU A 384 -6.73 -13.22 14.01
C GLU A 384 -6.70 -13.90 12.64
N HIS A 385 -7.28 -15.09 12.54
CA HIS A 385 -7.29 -15.80 11.26
C HIS A 385 -8.23 -15.05 10.31
N TYR A 386 -7.68 -14.30 9.36
CA TYR A 386 -8.45 -13.62 8.32
C TYR A 386 -8.71 -14.56 7.15
N GLY A 387 -9.86 -14.42 6.51
CA GLY A 387 -10.21 -15.19 5.31
C GLY A 387 -9.41 -14.78 4.06
N SER A 388 -8.95 -13.53 3.99
CA SER A 388 -8.15 -13.01 2.87
C SER A 388 -6.93 -12.22 3.36
N LYS A 389 -5.85 -12.22 2.55
CA LYS A 389 -4.64 -11.43 2.83
C LYS A 389 -4.91 -9.92 2.82
N GLU A 390 -5.89 -9.46 2.03
CA GLU A 390 -6.31 -8.06 2.02
C GLU A 390 -6.96 -7.66 3.35
N ALA A 391 -7.86 -8.49 3.89
CA ALA A 391 -8.50 -8.24 5.17
C ALA A 391 -7.49 -8.28 6.34
N GLU A 392 -6.49 -9.17 6.28
CA GLU A 392 -5.38 -9.21 7.23
C GLU A 392 -4.58 -7.89 7.20
N SER A 393 -4.23 -7.43 6.01
CA SER A 393 -3.51 -6.17 5.81
C SER A 393 -4.32 -4.98 6.31
N ASP A 394 -5.61 -4.89 5.99
CA ASP A 394 -6.50 -3.83 6.46
C ASP A 394 -6.62 -3.83 7.99
N GLY A 395 -6.84 -5.00 8.60
CA GLY A 395 -6.92 -5.18 10.05
C GLY A 395 -5.65 -4.74 10.79
N LEU A 396 -4.48 -4.98 10.20
CA LEU A 396 -3.20 -4.51 10.71
C LEU A 396 -3.04 -3.01 10.55
N ILE A 397 -3.41 -2.46 9.39
CA ILE A 397 -3.36 -1.01 9.10
C ILE A 397 -4.15 -0.24 10.16
N TYR A 398 -5.37 -0.67 10.51
CA TYR A 398 -6.18 0.01 11.54
C TYR A 398 -5.53 0.00 12.92
N LYS A 399 -4.95 -1.13 13.34
CA LYS A 399 -4.30 -1.26 14.66
C LYS A 399 -3.08 -0.36 14.75
N VAL A 400 -2.21 -0.42 13.75
CA VAL A 400 -0.97 0.37 13.72
C VAL A 400 -1.32 1.85 13.60
N PHE A 401 -2.20 2.23 12.67
CA PHE A 401 -2.68 3.60 12.56
C PHE A 401 -3.25 4.12 13.87
N GLY A 402 -4.05 3.33 14.61
CA GLY A 402 -4.57 3.72 15.92
C GLY A 402 -3.49 4.08 16.94
N ILE A 403 -2.38 3.33 16.95
CA ILE A 403 -1.21 3.62 17.80
C ILE A 403 -0.57 4.94 17.38
N TYR A 404 -0.26 5.12 16.09
CA TYR A 404 0.36 6.35 15.59
C TYR A 404 -0.55 7.57 15.73
N PHE A 405 -1.86 7.42 15.49
CA PHE A 405 -2.85 8.47 15.67
C PHE A 405 -2.86 8.96 17.12
N MET A 406 -3.04 8.03 18.06
CA MET A 406 -3.03 8.40 19.47
C MET A 406 -1.69 9.03 19.84
N GLN A 407 -0.60 8.51 19.31
CA GLN A 407 0.73 9.06 19.50
C GLN A 407 0.90 10.51 19.05
N SER A 408 0.47 10.84 17.84
CA SER A 408 0.65 12.18 17.31
C SER A 408 -0.27 13.19 17.98
N TYR A 409 -1.49 12.79 18.36
CA TYR A 409 -2.54 13.74 18.74
C TYR A 409 -2.92 13.78 20.22
N ILE A 410 -2.65 12.74 21.02
CA ILE A 410 -3.12 12.73 22.43
C ILE A 410 -2.59 13.93 23.22
N GLY A 411 -1.32 14.29 23.04
CA GLY A 411 -0.72 15.44 23.71
C GLY A 411 -1.30 16.76 23.22
N LEU A 412 -1.70 16.86 21.94
CA LEU A 412 -2.37 18.04 21.40
C LEU A 412 -3.80 18.16 21.94
N PHE A 413 -4.54 17.05 22.01
CA PHE A 413 -5.87 17.02 22.63
C PHE A 413 -5.81 17.36 24.13
N TYR A 414 -4.78 16.89 24.83
CA TYR A 414 -4.57 17.21 26.24
C TYR A 414 -4.42 18.73 26.44
N HIS A 415 -3.55 19.39 25.67
CA HIS A 415 -3.37 20.85 25.78
C HIS A 415 -4.62 21.62 25.32
N ALA A 416 -5.28 21.16 24.25
CA ALA A 416 -6.49 21.80 23.73
C ALA A 416 -7.67 21.75 24.71
N LEU A 417 -7.95 20.59 25.31
CA LEU A 417 -9.16 20.36 26.10
C LEU A 417 -8.98 20.69 27.60
N PHE A 418 -7.80 20.42 28.17
CA PHE A 418 -7.56 20.62 29.61
C PHE A 418 -6.95 21.99 29.92
N HIS A 419 -5.95 22.44 29.17
CA HIS A 419 -5.31 23.74 29.41
C HIS A 419 -6.11 24.90 28.80
N ARG A 420 -6.92 24.64 27.78
CA ARG A 420 -7.80 25.61 27.07
C ARG A 420 -7.10 26.83 26.45
N ASP A 421 -5.77 26.90 26.52
CA ASP A 421 -4.97 28.00 25.99
C ASP A 421 -4.59 27.80 24.52
N PHE A 422 -5.13 28.66 23.66
CA PHE A 422 -4.89 28.63 22.22
C PHE A 422 -3.46 28.99 21.81
N ILE A 423 -2.79 29.86 22.55
CA ILE A 423 -1.43 30.33 22.25
C ILE A 423 -0.45 29.22 22.59
N VAL A 424 -0.62 28.60 23.75
CA VAL A 424 0.18 27.45 24.18
C VAL A 424 -0.03 26.27 23.23
N LEU A 425 -1.28 25.98 22.83
CA LEU A 425 -1.58 24.96 21.83
C LEU A 425 -0.87 25.23 20.50
N ARG A 426 -0.91 26.47 19.99
CA ARG A 426 -0.24 26.87 18.75
C ARG A 426 1.27 26.65 18.85
N HIS A 427 1.89 27.01 19.96
CA HIS A 427 3.33 26.82 20.17
C HIS A 427 3.71 25.33 20.15
N PHE A 428 3.00 24.48 20.90
CA PHE A 428 3.24 23.03 20.89
C PHE A 428 3.01 22.40 19.52
N LEU A 429 1.98 22.84 18.80
CA LEU A 429 1.69 22.34 17.46
C LEU A 429 2.83 22.67 16.49
N VAL A 430 3.28 23.93 16.45
CA VAL A 430 4.38 24.36 15.57
C VAL A 430 5.67 23.64 15.92
N GLN A 431 6.00 23.54 17.21
CA GLN A 431 7.18 22.84 17.69
C GLN A 431 7.17 21.36 17.27
N ARG A 432 6.05 20.65 17.51
CA ARG A 432 5.90 19.24 17.14
C ARG A 432 5.93 19.04 15.62
N LEU A 433 5.28 19.90 14.85
CA LEU A 433 5.23 19.81 13.39
C LEU A 433 6.62 19.99 12.75
N ILE A 434 7.38 21.01 13.17
CA ILE A 434 8.72 21.27 12.62
C ILE A 434 9.66 20.10 12.97
N ILE A 435 9.68 19.67 14.23
CA ILE A 435 10.58 18.59 14.65
C ILE A 435 10.19 17.27 14.00
N ALA A 436 8.88 16.96 13.90
CA ALA A 436 8.40 15.76 13.23
C ALA A 436 8.79 15.75 11.75
N GLN A 437 8.66 16.87 11.02
CA GLN A 437 9.03 16.91 9.61
C GLN A 437 10.53 16.73 9.39
N ILE A 438 11.36 17.36 10.24
CA ILE A 438 12.82 17.19 10.16
C ILE A 438 13.19 15.72 10.43
N MET A 439 12.61 15.12 11.46
CA MET A 439 12.84 13.71 11.79
C MET A 439 12.36 12.78 10.69
N SER A 440 11.21 13.04 10.08
CA SER A 440 10.68 12.25 8.96
C SER A 440 11.64 12.30 7.78
N ASN A 441 12.00 13.50 7.32
CA ASN A 441 12.90 13.71 6.19
C ASN A 441 14.27 13.01 6.41
N ILE A 442 14.81 13.03 7.64
CA ILE A 442 16.04 12.31 7.99
C ILE A 442 15.82 10.80 7.91
N SER A 443 14.77 10.28 8.55
CA SER A 443 14.49 8.85 8.58
C SER A 443 14.24 8.26 7.18
N GLU A 444 13.65 9.06 6.30
CA GLU A 444 13.25 8.66 4.97
C GLU A 444 14.40 8.77 3.95
N ASN A 445 15.16 9.87 3.97
CA ASN A 445 16.18 10.13 2.95
C ASN A 445 17.59 9.74 3.39
N VAL A 446 17.93 9.97 4.66
CA VAL A 446 19.30 9.83 5.16
C VAL A 446 19.58 8.38 5.55
N VAL A 447 18.65 7.72 6.24
CA VAL A 447 18.85 6.34 6.73
C VAL A 447 19.05 5.33 5.60
N PRO A 448 18.22 5.27 4.53
CA PRO A 448 18.42 4.27 3.49
C PRO A 448 19.69 4.55 2.67
N TRP A 449 20.03 5.83 2.46
CA TRP A 449 21.27 6.21 1.78
C TRP A 449 22.51 5.75 2.57
N PHE A 450 22.55 5.99 3.88
CA PHE A 450 23.65 5.49 4.73
C PHE A 450 23.66 3.96 4.80
N SER A 451 22.49 3.31 4.89
CA SER A 451 22.38 1.85 4.88
C SER A 451 22.98 1.26 3.61
N TYR A 452 22.63 1.81 2.44
CA TYR A 452 23.20 1.42 1.16
C TYR A 452 24.71 1.66 1.10
N LEU A 453 25.20 2.83 1.54
CA LEU A 453 26.64 3.10 1.58
C LEU A 453 27.40 2.13 2.48
N TYR A 454 26.82 1.81 3.64
CA TYR A 454 27.40 0.84 4.57
C TYR A 454 27.44 -0.56 3.95
N ALA A 455 26.34 -1.03 3.38
CA ALA A 455 26.28 -2.32 2.66
C ALA A 455 27.29 -2.37 1.51
N LYS A 456 27.37 -1.28 0.73
CA LYS A 456 28.33 -1.11 -0.37
C LYS A 456 29.78 -1.18 0.11
N HIS A 457 30.11 -0.51 1.20
CA HIS A 457 31.46 -0.51 1.78
C HIS A 457 31.82 -1.89 2.34
N LYS A 458 30.89 -2.52 3.06
CA LYS A 458 31.06 -3.88 3.59
C LYS A 458 31.34 -4.90 2.47
N ALA A 459 30.59 -4.82 1.37
CA ALA A 459 30.79 -5.69 0.21
C ALA A 459 32.15 -5.45 -0.48
N THR A 460 32.60 -4.19 -0.62
CA THR A 460 33.94 -3.90 -1.20
C THR A 460 35.05 -4.47 -0.34
N LYS A 461 34.98 -4.25 0.99
CA LYS A 461 36.03 -4.66 1.91
C LYS A 461 36.18 -6.19 1.93
N HIS A 462 35.06 -6.92 1.90
CA HIS A 462 35.08 -8.38 1.86
C HIS A 462 35.70 -8.91 0.56
N ASP A 463 35.47 -8.24 -0.58
CA ASP A 463 36.10 -8.61 -1.86
C ASP A 463 37.61 -8.31 -1.87
N GLU A 464 38.04 -7.18 -1.32
CA GLU A 464 39.47 -6.84 -1.18
C GLU A 464 40.21 -7.84 -0.29
N GLU A 465 39.56 -8.38 0.75
CA GLU A 465 40.13 -9.41 1.63
C GLU A 465 40.20 -10.79 0.93
N HIS A 466 39.29 -11.10 0.00
CA HIS A 466 39.20 -12.41 -0.65
C HIS A 466 39.84 -12.49 -2.06
N LYS A 467 40.00 -11.38 -2.79
CA LYS A 467 40.64 -11.34 -4.12
C LYS A 467 41.94 -10.54 -4.09
N LYS A 468 43.06 -11.19 -4.39
CA LYS A 468 44.40 -10.57 -4.58
C LYS A 468 44.63 -9.97 -5.98
N SER A 469 43.62 -9.87 -6.84
CA SER A 469 43.78 -9.40 -8.23
C SER A 469 43.40 -7.93 -8.40
N ASP A 470 44.26 -7.15 -9.07
CA ASP A 470 44.16 -5.70 -9.34
C ASP A 470 42.99 -5.25 -10.24
N ASP A 471 42.13 -6.16 -10.70
CA ASP A 471 41.02 -5.81 -11.59
C ASP A 471 39.81 -5.35 -10.76
N LYS A 472 39.67 -4.02 -10.62
CA LYS A 472 38.43 -3.40 -10.12
C LYS A 472 37.30 -3.71 -11.10
N LYS A 473 36.61 -4.83 -10.92
CA LYS A 473 35.43 -5.22 -11.70
C LYS A 473 34.39 -4.10 -11.60
N ILE A 474 34.01 -3.51 -12.73
CA ILE A 474 32.88 -2.57 -12.79
C ILE A 474 31.65 -3.33 -12.31
N ARG A 475 31.02 -2.84 -11.24
CA ARG A 475 29.82 -3.47 -10.67
C ARG A 475 28.70 -3.48 -11.68
N SER A 476 27.97 -4.59 -11.71
CA SER A 476 26.86 -4.69 -12.62
C SER A 476 25.57 -4.07 -12.07
N PRO A 477 24.63 -3.64 -12.92
CA PRO A 477 23.38 -3.04 -12.47
C PRO A 477 22.58 -3.95 -11.53
N VAL A 478 22.61 -5.26 -11.76
CA VAL A 478 21.91 -6.27 -10.93
C VAL A 478 22.49 -6.33 -9.52
N GLU A 479 23.81 -6.25 -9.42
CA GLU A 479 24.51 -6.24 -8.15
C GLU A 479 24.23 -4.96 -7.35
N GLU A 480 24.21 -3.81 -8.03
CA GLU A 480 23.83 -2.56 -7.39
C GLU A 480 22.40 -2.60 -6.86
N GLU A 481 21.47 -3.21 -7.60
CA GLU A 481 20.09 -3.40 -7.16
C GLU A 481 19.98 -4.36 -5.98
N TYR A 482 20.72 -5.47 -5.98
CA TYR A 482 20.75 -6.41 -4.86
C TYR A 482 21.24 -5.75 -3.55
N LEU A 483 22.13 -4.77 -3.61
CA LEU A 483 22.61 -4.06 -2.41
C LEU A 483 21.61 -3.04 -1.85
N LYS A 484 20.58 -2.67 -2.61
CA LYS A 484 19.56 -1.73 -2.13
C LYS A 484 18.61 -2.41 -1.14
N PRO A 485 18.08 -1.66 -0.15
CA PRO A 485 17.03 -2.18 0.72
C PRO A 485 15.76 -2.51 -0.08
N GLU A 486 15.00 -3.49 0.41
CA GLU A 486 13.63 -3.74 -0.05
C GLU A 486 12.70 -2.62 0.44
N TYR A 487 11.71 -2.29 -0.38
CA TYR A 487 10.70 -1.30 -0.03
C TYR A 487 9.61 -1.94 0.84
N SER A 488 9.94 -2.14 2.12
CA SER A 488 9.11 -2.76 3.15
C SER A 488 8.66 -1.74 4.21
N SER A 489 7.65 -2.10 5.00
CA SER A 489 7.17 -1.23 6.08
C SER A 489 8.13 -1.19 7.28
N SER A 490 8.16 -0.06 7.98
CA SER A 490 8.94 0.14 9.20
C SER A 490 8.49 -0.75 10.38
N VAL A 491 7.25 -1.25 10.33
CA VAL A 491 6.59 -1.95 11.43
C VAL A 491 6.75 -3.48 11.36
N GLY A 492 6.97 -4.02 10.17
CA GLY A 492 7.34 -5.43 10.00
C GLY A 492 7.43 -5.89 8.55
N ASP A 493 8.28 -6.90 8.32
CA ASP A 493 8.54 -7.49 6.99
C ASP A 493 7.29 -8.16 6.39
N ASP A 494 6.33 -8.56 7.23
CA ASP A 494 5.07 -9.19 6.79
C ASP A 494 4.12 -8.21 6.07
N LEU A 495 4.18 -6.92 6.45
CA LEU A 495 3.66 -5.82 5.65
C LEU A 495 4.72 -5.54 4.57
N GLU A 496 4.74 -6.40 3.55
CA GLU A 496 5.58 -6.24 2.35
C GLU A 496 5.16 -4.99 1.52
N ASP A 497 4.81 -3.87 2.16
CA ASP A 497 4.38 -2.64 1.50
C ASP A 497 4.95 -1.40 2.18
N GLY A 498 6.05 -0.88 1.64
CA GLY A 498 6.58 0.43 2.04
C GLY A 498 5.58 1.59 1.88
N LEU A 499 4.52 1.43 1.05
CA LEU A 499 3.46 2.45 0.94
C LEU A 499 2.70 2.64 2.25
N PHE A 500 2.79 1.68 3.19
CA PHE A 500 2.19 1.83 4.51
C PHE A 500 2.70 3.10 5.20
N ASP A 501 4.01 3.28 5.27
CA ASP A 501 4.63 4.43 5.95
C ASP A 501 4.32 5.72 5.19
N ASP A 502 4.36 5.68 3.86
CA ASP A 502 4.05 6.83 3.01
C ASP A 502 2.59 7.29 3.18
N PHE A 503 1.62 6.37 3.19
CA PHE A 503 0.22 6.72 3.48
C PHE A 503 0.01 7.17 4.93
N LEU A 504 0.76 6.59 5.88
CA LEU A 504 0.70 6.99 7.29
C LEU A 504 1.13 8.44 7.47
N GLU A 505 2.22 8.87 6.82
CA GLU A 505 2.65 10.27 6.82
C GLU A 505 1.53 11.18 6.28
N LEU A 506 0.95 10.85 5.13
CA LEU A 506 -0.14 11.65 4.54
C LEU A 506 -1.39 11.68 5.43
N ALA A 507 -1.73 10.57 6.08
CA ALA A 507 -2.85 10.47 7.01
C ALA A 507 -2.62 11.38 8.22
N LEU A 508 -1.45 11.29 8.85
CA LEU A 508 -1.11 12.13 10.01
C LEU A 508 -1.05 13.61 9.64
N GLN A 509 -0.53 13.96 8.46
CA GLN A 509 -0.55 15.33 7.98
C GLN A 509 -1.99 15.81 7.73
N PHE A 510 -2.84 14.99 7.11
CA PHE A 510 -4.25 15.31 6.89
C PHE A 510 -5.00 15.57 8.19
N GLY A 511 -4.70 14.80 9.25
CA GLY A 511 -5.27 15.06 10.57
C GLY A 511 -4.80 16.36 11.19
N MET A 512 -3.51 16.69 11.08
CA MET A 512 -2.99 17.97 11.55
C MET A 512 -3.70 19.14 10.86
N VAL A 513 -3.87 19.06 9.54
CA VAL A 513 -4.54 20.08 8.72
C VAL A 513 -6.02 20.19 9.07
N THR A 514 -6.73 19.07 9.16
CA THR A 514 -8.19 19.09 9.33
C THR A 514 -8.62 19.38 10.77
N MET A 515 -7.89 18.89 11.77
CA MET A 515 -8.27 19.01 13.18
C MET A 515 -7.84 20.35 13.83
N PHE A 516 -6.71 20.93 13.41
CA PHE A 516 -6.08 22.04 14.14
C PHE A 516 -5.90 23.34 13.33
N ALA A 517 -6.41 23.41 12.10
CA ALA A 517 -6.29 24.61 11.26
C ALA A 517 -6.90 25.88 11.88
N CYS A 518 -7.90 25.76 12.77
CA CYS A 518 -8.46 26.92 13.47
C CYS A 518 -7.47 27.54 14.47
N SER A 519 -6.56 26.74 15.05
CA SER A 519 -5.50 27.22 15.94
C SER A 519 -4.31 27.74 15.15
N PHE A 520 -3.91 27.04 14.08
CA PHE A 520 -2.77 27.41 13.25
C PHE A 520 -3.10 27.32 11.75
N PRO A 521 -3.59 28.41 11.13
CA PRO A 521 -4.03 28.39 9.73
C PRO A 521 -2.90 28.09 8.74
N LEU A 522 -1.68 28.52 9.04
CA LEU A 522 -0.50 28.27 8.20
C LEU A 522 -0.16 26.78 8.06
N VAL A 523 -0.79 25.88 8.84
CA VAL A 523 -0.66 24.43 8.66
C VAL A 523 -0.91 23.99 7.21
N PHE A 524 -1.85 24.65 6.50
CA PHE A 524 -2.10 24.40 5.08
C PHE A 524 -0.92 24.75 4.19
N VAL A 525 -0.19 25.82 4.51
CA VAL A 525 0.99 26.25 3.76
C VAL A 525 2.14 25.27 3.99
N PHE A 526 2.38 24.88 5.25
CA PHE A 526 3.39 23.87 5.58
C PHE A 526 3.10 22.52 4.93
N ALA A 527 1.85 22.05 5.01
CA ALA A 527 1.39 20.84 4.35
C ALA A 527 1.59 20.87 2.82
N LEU A 528 1.31 22.01 2.18
CA LEU A 528 1.52 22.18 0.74
C LEU A 528 3.00 22.11 0.36
N ILE A 529 3.86 22.82 1.10
CA ILE A 529 5.32 22.79 0.87
C ILE A 529 5.85 21.37 1.10
N ASN A 530 5.39 20.71 2.16
CA ASN A 530 5.78 19.34 2.45
C ASN A 530 5.45 18.42 1.28
N ASN A 531 4.18 18.41 0.85
CA ASN A 531 3.76 17.52 -0.24
C ASN A 531 4.43 17.84 -1.59
N LEU A 532 4.87 19.08 -1.82
CA LEU A 532 5.62 19.43 -3.04
C LEU A 532 7.02 18.82 -3.04
N VAL A 533 7.67 18.75 -1.87
CA VAL A 533 8.92 18.02 -1.67
C VAL A 533 8.64 16.52 -1.74
N GLU A 534 7.58 16.07 -1.08
CA GLU A 534 7.19 14.66 -0.95
C GLU A 534 7.02 13.97 -2.31
N ILE A 535 6.31 14.61 -3.25
CA ILE A 535 6.14 14.09 -4.61
C ILE A 535 7.49 13.75 -5.27
N ARG A 536 8.56 14.48 -4.93
CA ARG A 536 9.90 14.28 -5.50
C ARG A 536 10.75 13.35 -4.66
N SER A 537 10.75 13.49 -3.33
CA SER A 537 11.48 12.58 -2.44
C SER A 537 11.00 11.15 -2.64
N ASP A 538 9.69 10.91 -2.65
CA ASP A 538 9.10 9.59 -2.89
C ASP A 538 9.46 9.00 -4.26
N ALA A 539 9.46 9.84 -5.31
CA ALA A 539 9.83 9.41 -6.65
C ALA A 539 11.32 9.03 -6.73
N ILE A 540 12.19 9.81 -6.10
CA ILE A 540 13.64 9.54 -6.00
C ILE A 540 13.88 8.27 -5.17
N LYS A 541 13.15 8.14 -4.06
CA LYS A 541 13.18 6.99 -3.14
C LYS A 541 12.94 5.69 -3.92
N LEU A 542 11.84 5.61 -4.67
CA LEU A 542 11.47 4.41 -5.44
C LEU A 542 12.33 4.15 -6.68
N LEU A 543 12.91 5.19 -7.30
CA LEU A 543 13.71 5.02 -8.51
C LEU A 543 15.19 4.73 -8.20
N LEU A 544 15.74 5.28 -7.12
CA LEU A 544 17.18 5.23 -6.84
C LEU A 544 17.54 4.50 -5.56
N MET A 545 16.77 4.66 -4.49
CA MET A 545 17.19 4.24 -3.13
C MET A 545 16.75 2.82 -2.79
N PHE A 546 15.58 2.41 -3.26
CA PHE A 546 15.03 1.07 -3.03
C PHE A 546 15.14 0.18 -4.27
N ARG A 547 15.00 -1.13 -4.04
CA ARG A 547 14.73 -2.10 -5.13
C ARG A 547 13.35 -1.84 -5.74
N ARG A 548 13.16 -2.26 -6.99
CA ARG A 548 11.84 -2.15 -7.62
C ARG A 548 10.82 -2.97 -6.82
N PRO A 549 9.73 -2.35 -6.32
CA PRO A 549 8.72 -3.07 -5.57
C PRO A 549 7.96 -4.05 -6.48
N ARG A 550 7.48 -5.15 -5.88
CA ARG A 550 6.62 -6.13 -6.56
C ARG A 550 5.31 -5.45 -6.97
N PRO A 551 4.86 -5.58 -8.22
CA PRO A 551 3.61 -4.95 -8.66
C PRO A 551 2.42 -5.61 -7.99
N ARG A 552 1.47 -4.78 -7.55
CA ARG A 552 0.19 -5.24 -6.99
C ARG A 552 -0.98 -4.53 -7.66
N GLU A 553 -2.06 -5.27 -7.83
CA GLU A 553 -3.34 -4.68 -8.19
C GLU A 553 -3.94 -4.02 -6.95
N ALA A 554 -4.68 -2.94 -7.15
CA ALA A 554 -5.39 -2.27 -6.08
C ALA A 554 -6.62 -1.58 -6.69
N ALA A 555 -7.80 -1.84 -6.12
CA ALA A 555 -9.05 -1.18 -6.52
C ALA A 555 -9.23 0.19 -5.82
N SER A 556 -8.50 0.45 -4.75
CA SER A 556 -8.52 1.73 -4.06
C SER A 556 -7.26 1.88 -3.20
N ILE A 557 -7.17 2.97 -2.42
CA ILE A 557 -6.17 3.12 -1.36
C ILE A 557 -6.43 2.19 -0.15
N GLY A 558 -7.44 1.31 -0.21
CA GLY A 558 -7.73 0.30 0.82
C GLY A 558 -8.28 0.90 2.11
N ALA A 559 -7.89 0.31 3.25
CA ALA A 559 -8.22 0.81 4.59
C ALA A 559 -7.95 2.30 4.80
N TRP A 560 -6.95 2.87 4.11
CA TRP A 560 -6.61 4.30 4.23
C TRP A 560 -7.78 5.21 3.87
N LEU A 561 -8.63 4.85 2.89
CA LEU A 561 -9.80 5.65 2.55
C LEU A 561 -10.78 5.77 3.72
N GLN A 562 -10.96 4.68 4.47
CA GLN A 562 -11.80 4.66 5.65
C GLN A 562 -11.14 5.46 6.79
N ILE A 563 -9.82 5.36 6.95
CA ILE A 563 -9.05 6.17 7.89
C ILE A 563 -9.23 7.66 7.61
N PHE A 564 -9.01 8.15 6.38
CA PHE A 564 -9.21 9.56 6.04
C PHE A 564 -10.65 10.02 6.31
N GLN A 565 -11.65 9.17 6.04
CA GLN A 565 -13.05 9.48 6.33
C GLN A 565 -13.33 9.57 7.83
N TYR A 566 -12.77 8.66 8.63
CA TYR A 566 -12.84 8.67 10.09
C TYR A 566 -12.17 9.93 10.65
N MET A 567 -10.97 10.27 10.19
CA MET A 567 -10.27 11.50 10.56
C MET A 567 -11.10 12.73 10.23
N GLY A 568 -11.82 12.75 9.11
CA GLY A 568 -12.76 13.82 8.81
C GLY A 568 -13.97 13.89 9.75
N VAL A 569 -14.37 12.80 10.44
CA VAL A 569 -15.38 12.87 11.52
C VAL A 569 -14.74 13.46 12.77
N VAL A 570 -13.58 12.93 13.19
CA VAL A 570 -12.85 13.42 14.36
C VAL A 570 -12.53 14.91 14.22
N ALA A 571 -12.16 15.37 13.02
CA ALA A 571 -11.93 16.78 12.73
C ALA A 571 -13.15 17.66 12.97
N ILE A 572 -14.37 17.20 12.65
CA ILE A 572 -15.59 17.98 12.95
C ILE A 572 -15.71 18.16 14.46
N CYS A 573 -15.59 17.08 15.23
CA CYS A 573 -15.69 17.11 16.69
C CYS A 573 -14.59 17.97 17.32
N THR A 574 -13.34 17.83 16.86
CA THR A 574 -12.20 18.62 17.36
C THR A 574 -12.35 20.10 17.06
N ASN A 575 -12.74 20.48 15.84
CA ASN A 575 -12.97 21.89 15.51
C ASN A 575 -14.09 22.49 16.36
N CYS A 576 -15.18 21.74 16.58
CA CYS A 576 -16.26 22.17 17.47
C CYS A 576 -15.76 22.38 18.90
N ALA A 577 -15.01 21.42 19.45
CA ALA A 577 -14.45 21.51 20.80
C ALA A 577 -13.45 22.68 20.95
N LEU A 578 -12.59 22.90 19.96
CA LEU A 578 -11.66 24.03 19.94
C LEU A 578 -12.40 25.38 19.92
N LEU A 579 -13.49 25.48 19.16
CA LEU A 579 -14.32 26.69 19.18
C LEU A 579 -14.91 26.92 20.58
N VAL A 580 -15.40 25.89 21.29
CA VAL A 580 -15.87 26.04 22.69
C VAL A 580 -14.79 26.67 23.54
N CYS A 581 -13.56 26.12 23.51
CA CYS A 581 -12.45 26.62 24.31
C CYS A 581 -12.12 28.10 23.99
N LEU A 582 -12.13 28.48 22.71
CA LEU A 582 -11.84 29.85 22.27
C LEU A 582 -12.87 30.85 22.80
N TYR A 583 -14.15 30.48 22.75
CA TYR A 583 -15.24 31.36 23.18
C TYR A 583 -15.32 31.47 24.71
N ASP A 584 -14.94 30.42 25.43
CA ASP A 584 -14.82 30.41 26.90
C ASP A 584 -13.73 31.39 27.36
N GLU A 585 -12.54 31.36 26.74
CA GLU A 585 -11.44 32.30 27.03
C GLU A 585 -11.82 33.76 26.75
N ALA A 586 -12.59 34.00 25.68
CA ALA A 586 -13.02 35.36 25.32
C ALA A 586 -14.02 35.95 26.33
N GLY A 587 -14.64 35.14 27.19
CA GLY A 587 -15.63 35.57 28.18
C GLY A 587 -16.89 36.20 27.60
N GLN A 588 -17.14 35.99 26.29
CA GLN A 588 -18.20 36.70 25.56
C GLN A 588 -19.57 36.00 25.62
N TRP A 589 -19.63 34.73 26.03
CA TRP A 589 -20.83 33.89 25.92
C TRP A 589 -21.16 33.19 27.23
N ASN A 590 -22.47 33.04 27.51
CA ASN A 590 -22.93 32.09 28.52
C ASN A 590 -22.69 30.67 28.00
N VAL A 591 -22.05 29.83 28.82
CA VAL A 591 -21.62 28.47 28.45
C VAL A 591 -22.80 27.60 27.98
N GLU A 592 -23.99 27.75 28.60
CA GLU A 592 -25.18 26.94 28.28
C GLU A 592 -25.70 27.12 26.83
N PRO A 593 -26.05 28.33 26.35
CA PRO A 593 -26.46 28.53 24.96
C PRO A 593 -25.30 28.35 23.95
N GLY A 594 -24.06 28.60 24.36
CA GLY A 594 -22.88 28.41 23.51
C GLY A 594 -22.59 26.95 23.17
N MET A 595 -22.68 26.05 24.16
CA MET A 595 -22.53 24.62 23.92
C MET A 595 -23.65 24.06 23.04
N ALA A 596 -24.89 24.54 23.21
CA ALA A 596 -26.00 24.15 22.36
C ALA A 596 -25.79 24.57 20.89
N ALA A 597 -25.31 25.80 20.65
CA ALA A 597 -25.02 26.29 19.30
C ALA A 597 -23.92 25.48 18.60
N ILE A 598 -22.89 25.06 19.35
CA ILE A 598 -21.79 24.25 18.81
C ILE A 598 -22.25 22.82 18.53
N LEU A 599 -23.08 22.23 19.39
CA LEU A 599 -23.67 20.91 19.14
C LEU A 599 -24.59 20.93 17.91
N VAL A 600 -25.37 22.01 17.72
CA VAL A 600 -26.17 22.21 16.50
C VAL A 600 -25.26 22.34 15.29
N MET A 601 -24.17 23.13 15.38
CA MET A 601 -23.19 23.26 14.30
C MET A 601 -22.55 21.91 13.94
N GLU A 602 -22.18 21.11 14.94
CA GLU A 602 -21.64 19.76 14.76
C GLU A 602 -22.62 18.88 13.98
N HIS A 603 -23.89 18.83 14.39
CA HIS A 603 -24.91 18.03 13.70
C HIS A 603 -25.16 18.53 12.27
N LEU A 604 -25.15 19.83 12.04
CA LEU A 604 -25.27 20.41 10.71
C LEU A 604 -24.07 20.06 9.81
N LEU A 605 -22.84 20.08 10.35
CA LEU A 605 -21.63 19.69 9.62
C LEU A 605 -21.59 18.19 9.32
N LEU A 606 -22.05 17.34 10.26
CA LEU A 606 -22.21 15.91 10.03
C LEU A 606 -23.29 15.64 8.98
N LEU A 607 -24.44 16.31 9.07
CA LEU A 607 -25.50 16.23 8.06
C LEU A 607 -24.97 16.65 6.68
N ALA A 608 -24.21 17.74 6.61
CA ALA A 608 -23.58 18.19 5.36
C ALA A 608 -22.62 17.12 4.82
N LYS A 609 -21.76 16.54 5.66
CA LYS A 609 -20.83 15.45 5.26
C LYS A 609 -21.56 14.24 4.68
N PHE A 610 -22.57 13.73 5.38
CA PHE A 610 -23.31 12.54 4.93
C PHE A 610 -24.27 12.84 3.77
N GLY A 611 -24.88 14.03 3.77
CA GLY A 611 -25.77 14.52 2.71
C GLY A 611 -25.04 14.85 1.41
N PHE A 612 -23.76 15.22 1.46
CA PHE A 612 -22.99 15.58 0.26
C PHE A 612 -22.89 14.43 -0.77
N LYS A 613 -22.97 13.17 -0.31
CA LYS A 613 -23.04 11.99 -1.19
C LYS A 613 -24.21 12.03 -2.17
N CYS A 614 -25.30 12.72 -1.82
CA CYS A 614 -26.47 12.87 -2.69
C CYS A 614 -26.22 13.87 -3.82
N PHE A 615 -25.35 14.86 -3.61
CA PHE A 615 -25.08 15.92 -4.59
C PHE A 615 -23.97 15.54 -5.57
N VAL A 616 -22.91 14.89 -5.08
CA VAL A 616 -21.78 14.49 -5.92
C VAL A 616 -21.65 12.97 -5.89
N PRO A 617 -22.00 12.27 -6.99
CA PRO A 617 -21.88 10.83 -7.04
C PRO A 617 -20.40 10.41 -6.98
N GLU A 618 -20.16 9.29 -6.28
CA GLU A 618 -18.81 8.74 -6.07
C GLU A 618 -18.17 8.27 -7.40
N GLU A 619 -18.97 7.97 -8.41
CA GLU A 619 -18.50 7.59 -9.75
C GLU A 619 -18.84 8.66 -10.80
N PRO A 620 -17.94 8.94 -11.77
CA PRO A 620 -18.28 9.78 -12.91
C PRO A 620 -19.38 9.16 -13.79
N ALA A 621 -20.25 9.99 -14.36
CA ALA A 621 -21.34 9.54 -15.23
C ALA A 621 -20.85 8.70 -16.43
N TRP A 622 -19.70 9.04 -17.02
CA TRP A 622 -19.13 8.29 -18.13
C TRP A 622 -18.61 6.90 -17.71
N VAL A 623 -18.08 6.76 -16.49
CA VAL A 623 -17.65 5.47 -15.93
C VAL A 623 -18.87 4.59 -15.70
N LYS A 624 -19.91 5.16 -15.07
CA LYS A 624 -21.19 4.49 -14.86
C LYS A 624 -21.81 4.02 -16.18
N ALA A 625 -21.83 4.89 -17.19
CA ALA A 625 -22.35 4.56 -18.51
C ALA A 625 -21.52 3.46 -19.20
N LYS A 626 -20.18 3.49 -19.08
CA LYS A 626 -19.31 2.44 -19.60
C LYS A 626 -19.59 1.11 -18.92
N ARG A 627 -19.69 1.07 -17.59
CA ARG A 627 -20.02 -0.12 -16.81
C ARG A 627 -21.40 -0.69 -17.17
N ALA A 628 -22.42 0.16 -17.22
CA ALA A 628 -23.78 -0.22 -17.60
C ALA A 628 -23.83 -0.77 -19.05
N ARG A 629 -23.06 -0.18 -19.97
CA ARG A 629 -22.93 -0.69 -21.34
C ARG A 629 -22.30 -2.08 -21.34
N ARG A 630 -21.23 -2.32 -20.56
CA ARG A 630 -20.59 -3.63 -20.45
C ARG A 630 -21.55 -4.69 -19.90
N ALA A 631 -22.23 -4.40 -18.79
CA ALA A 631 -23.20 -5.30 -18.19
C ALA A 631 -24.31 -5.71 -19.18
N ARG A 632 -24.88 -4.74 -19.92
CA ARG A 632 -25.89 -5.01 -20.96
C ARG A 632 -25.35 -5.84 -22.12
N LEU A 633 -24.11 -5.62 -22.53
CA LEU A 633 -23.49 -6.43 -23.59
C LEU A 633 -23.28 -7.86 -23.09
N GLN A 634 -22.73 -8.02 -21.90
CA GLN A 634 -22.51 -9.33 -21.30
C GLN A 634 -23.82 -10.12 -21.17
N GLU A 635 -24.89 -9.49 -20.69
CA GLU A 635 -26.23 -10.08 -20.66
C GLU A 635 -26.70 -10.53 -22.06
N LYS A 636 -26.60 -9.68 -23.08
CA LYS A 636 -27.00 -10.02 -24.46
C LYS A 636 -26.24 -11.22 -25.02
N TYR A 637 -24.92 -11.28 -24.82
CA TYR A 637 -24.10 -12.38 -25.30
C TYR A 637 -24.36 -13.66 -24.51
N THR A 638 -24.52 -13.59 -23.18
CA THR A 638 -24.91 -14.75 -22.37
C THR A 638 -26.26 -15.31 -22.82
N LEU A 639 -27.26 -14.45 -23.08
CA LEU A 639 -28.55 -14.87 -23.63
C LEU A 639 -28.42 -15.49 -25.02
N GLN A 640 -27.53 -14.98 -25.87
CA GLN A 640 -27.28 -15.56 -27.18
C GLN A 640 -26.65 -16.95 -27.08
N ILE A 641 -25.64 -17.12 -26.21
CA ILE A 641 -25.00 -18.42 -25.94
C ILE A 641 -26.04 -19.42 -25.42
N LEU A 642 -26.93 -19.00 -24.50
CA LEU A 642 -27.99 -19.85 -23.98
C LEU A 642 -29.00 -20.25 -25.06
N LYS A 643 -29.33 -19.35 -26.00
CA LYS A 643 -30.19 -19.67 -27.15
C LYS A 643 -29.52 -20.65 -28.10
N ASP A 644 -28.26 -20.41 -28.43
CA ASP A 644 -27.48 -21.25 -29.35
C ASP A 644 -27.19 -22.63 -28.74
N GLY A 645 -26.99 -22.72 -27.42
CA GLY A 645 -26.86 -23.99 -26.68
C GLY A 645 -28.14 -24.81 -26.71
N LYS A 646 -29.31 -24.18 -26.54
CA LYS A 646 -30.61 -24.84 -26.68
C LYS A 646 -30.88 -25.44 -28.06
N HIS A 647 -30.21 -24.93 -29.10
CA HIS A 647 -30.31 -25.46 -30.46
C HIS A 647 -29.31 -26.59 -30.76
N ARG A 648 -28.37 -26.91 -29.85
CA ARG A 648 -27.44 -28.04 -30.01
C ARG A 648 -27.88 -29.32 -29.30
N ASP A 649 -28.81 -29.21 -28.34
CA ASP A 649 -29.37 -30.34 -27.58
C ASP A 649 -30.73 -30.83 -28.12
N LEU A 650 -31.16 -30.33 -29.29
CA LEU A 650 -32.32 -30.76 -30.09
C LEU A 650 -31.82 -31.23 -31.45
#